data_AF-A0A7V0SEK9-F1
#
_entry.id   AF-A0A7V0SEK9-F1
#
_cell.length_a   1.000
_cell.length_b   1.000
_cell.length_c   1.000
_cell.angle_alpha   90.00
_cell.angle_beta   90.00
_cell.angle_gamma   90.00
#
_symmetry.space_group_name_H-M   'P 1'
#
loop_
_entity.id
_entity.type
_entity.pdbx_description
1 polymer ?
#
loop_
_entity_poly.entity_id
_entity_poly.type
_entity_poly.pdbx_seq_one_letter_code
_entity_poly.pdbx_strand_id
1 'polypeptide(L)'
;MELSEIIQSDADRLFMVDHECFIIFTGDTVEDDKPFIRVGNWINLPVEIIPLIENIIITDRVAGNPSLEQFNIDITHLPGNRYIGSRVAVKKFLDYQRLFGLDLTNAHIVEVERDIPEVSHEKIISNRDSFIGIFYTNGNFRVTHRRHSIFDLLDLDESCPGEAGIHDELSKNNREAKRYAGCGMVLLENNPVFFKNGFFTAYHFPRSYYDDFDRLSIDPAGVRDILLPSSNPINLTRLMKWKQASSGRLRIFSDSRDAMDTLQRLYSGATLVRQNFRGLDFDTGNGLNLYNYPSTYNIRLRFSRTPPSGSDLNLAYIKGTAGIPDIVRDGLDGILVGYPLFEETSLLVRNAGVPVLVLAAGGLTPSRLGGNGVTVLYPGIQYEFMKCDSFTDLLGRIAAAISSADMRALLADPAEEGIREALKDDSLSRQDRCNFTAGLKALRHSTGDRRLSAALKKILADADDLKNPLEDADARTRFRINLAFCGGAAFQYLEQVGDSPAPCRFRELDKEPDAEWIDALADSRYRSYYERIRHDRERLAALLALFAPQSARYGEMSTLKRAIEKKKEDYRRDNSLPAEAAAEEKPGGMKKKLMAGAALLVILALLGAGAYLGVKSLREYRAERVKAVERKARQDLIDKYSIRVRDVDIFHYVNKTAVLNGYSPLSFRDMRRKNPHWIYPGNIFTMPDGETITVKEGDTLWDISHHRLMEINIRFYRALERAKNGGKNGPLSTGEIEQLEKLAFTDEHKNTLAEILNRKKK
;
A
#
# COMPACT_ATOMS: atom_id res chain seq x y z
N MET A 1 19.68 29.73 1.27
CA MET A 1 18.37 29.62 1.93
C MET A 1 18.65 29.03 3.28
N GLU A 2 18.21 29.67 4.35
CA GLU A 2 18.49 29.26 5.73
C GLU A 2 17.26 28.60 6.36
N LEU A 3 17.44 27.78 7.39
CA LEU A 3 16.32 27.13 8.10
C LEU A 3 15.30 28.17 8.63
N SER A 4 15.79 29.31 9.11
CA SER A 4 14.99 30.43 9.62
C SER A 4 14.15 31.14 8.55
N GLU A 5 14.47 30.98 7.27
CA GLU A 5 13.67 31.54 6.17
C GLU A 5 12.43 30.67 5.88
N ILE A 6 12.52 29.37 6.17
CA ILE A 6 11.46 28.37 5.92
C ILE A 6 10.57 28.17 7.16
N ILE A 7 11.19 28.16 8.36
CA ILE A 7 10.53 28.01 9.65
C ILE A 7 10.67 29.33 10.42
N GLN A 8 9.71 30.22 10.25
CA GLN A 8 9.70 31.53 10.90
C GLN A 8 8.98 31.49 12.26
N SER A 9 8.04 30.56 12.41
CA SER A 9 7.19 30.36 13.58
C SER A 9 6.93 28.88 13.86
N ASP A 10 6.37 28.56 15.03
CA ASP A 10 6.01 27.18 15.38
C ASP A 10 4.91 26.60 14.45
N ALA A 11 4.06 27.45 13.86
CA ALA A 11 3.04 27.03 12.90
C ALA A 11 3.66 26.55 11.57
N ASP A 12 4.81 27.10 11.20
CA ASP A 12 5.53 26.75 9.97
C ASP A 12 6.14 25.34 10.03
N ARG A 13 6.20 24.72 11.22
CA ARG A 13 6.73 23.36 11.41
C ARG A 13 5.80 22.26 10.89
N LEU A 14 4.53 22.58 10.59
CA LEU A 14 3.56 21.65 10.01
C LEU A 14 3.50 21.81 8.49
N PHE A 15 3.62 20.69 7.78
CA PHE A 15 3.46 20.61 6.33
C PHE A 15 2.32 19.65 5.99
N MET A 16 1.34 20.12 5.24
CA MET A 16 0.25 19.30 4.70
C MET A 16 0.54 18.95 3.24
N VAL A 17 0.83 17.68 2.96
CA VAL A 17 1.37 17.25 1.65
C VAL A 17 0.41 16.37 0.82
N ASP A 18 -0.67 15.91 1.44
CA ASP A 18 -1.77 15.19 0.79
C ASP A 18 -3.05 15.41 1.61
N HIS A 19 -4.18 14.84 1.19
CA HIS A 19 -5.47 14.99 1.88
C HIS A 19 -5.41 14.63 3.37
N GLU A 20 -4.66 13.59 3.68
CA GLU A 20 -4.45 13.09 5.03
C GLU A 20 -3.01 12.63 5.21
N CYS A 21 -2.05 13.45 4.76
CA CYS A 21 -0.63 13.24 5.01
C CYS A 21 0.01 14.52 5.53
N PHE A 22 0.56 14.43 6.74
CA PHE A 22 1.13 15.54 7.47
C PHE A 22 2.56 15.20 7.89
N ILE A 23 3.46 16.16 7.70
CA ILE A 23 4.85 16.09 8.14
C ILE A 23 5.05 17.19 9.18
N ILE A 24 5.63 16.84 10.33
CA ILE A 24 5.96 17.80 11.39
C ILE A 24 7.48 17.83 11.55
N PHE A 25 8.08 19.01 11.42
CA PHE A 25 9.50 19.24 11.64
C PHE A 25 9.79 19.55 13.11
N THR A 26 10.44 18.61 13.79
CA THR A 26 10.81 18.70 15.22
C THR A 26 12.26 19.09 15.45
N GLY A 27 13.05 19.25 14.38
CA GLY A 27 14.45 19.65 14.49
C GLY A 27 14.62 21.11 14.91
N ASP A 28 15.75 21.39 15.54
CA ASP A 28 16.25 22.74 15.80
C ASP A 28 17.37 23.12 14.83
N THR A 29 18.01 22.12 14.21
CA THR A 29 19.10 22.33 13.26
C THR A 29 18.98 21.42 12.04
N VAL A 30 19.76 21.70 11.00
CA VAL A 30 19.90 20.83 9.82
C VAL A 30 20.80 19.62 10.08
N GLU A 31 21.46 19.57 11.23
CA GLU A 31 22.37 18.49 11.64
C GLU A 31 21.64 17.38 12.42
N ASP A 32 20.37 17.60 12.76
CA ASP A 32 19.57 16.64 13.51
C ASP A 32 19.34 15.37 12.67
N ASP A 33 19.59 14.20 13.26
CA ASP A 33 19.62 12.92 12.54
C ASP A 33 18.26 12.51 11.93
N LYS A 34 17.17 12.71 12.68
CA LYS A 34 15.81 12.34 12.29
C LYS A 34 14.78 13.39 12.76
N PRO A 35 14.74 14.58 12.14
CA PRO A 35 13.95 15.70 12.65
C PRO A 35 12.49 15.71 12.18
N PHE A 36 11.95 14.59 11.68
CA PHE A 36 10.58 14.54 11.14
C PHE A 36 9.69 13.51 11.83
N ILE A 37 8.43 13.91 12.04
CA ILE A 37 7.32 13.02 12.39
C ILE A 37 6.36 12.98 11.19
N ARG A 38 5.88 11.79 10.83
CA ARG A 38 4.87 11.62 9.77
C ARG A 38 3.56 11.09 10.34
N VAL A 39 2.45 11.67 9.88
CA VAL A 39 1.09 11.18 10.11
C VAL A 39 0.45 10.92 8.74
N GLY A 40 0.05 9.68 8.46
CA GLY A 40 -0.56 9.30 7.18
C GLY A 40 0.43 9.05 6.04
N ASN A 41 -0.07 9.06 4.80
CA ASN A 41 0.64 8.54 3.62
C ASN A 41 0.48 9.43 2.40
N TRP A 42 1.53 9.56 1.60
CA TRP A 42 1.49 10.23 0.31
C TRP A 42 2.17 9.38 -0.76
N ILE A 43 1.54 9.18 -1.92
CA ILE A 43 2.11 8.34 -2.99
C ILE A 43 3.42 8.89 -3.56
N ASN A 44 3.62 10.22 -3.50
CA ASN A 44 4.81 10.88 -4.02
C ASN A 44 5.68 11.48 -2.92
N LEU A 45 5.65 10.91 -1.70
CA LEU A 45 6.57 11.31 -0.64
C LEU A 45 8.01 11.31 -1.18
N PRO A 46 8.77 12.43 -1.04
CA PRO A 46 10.16 12.49 -1.44
C PRO A 46 10.94 11.40 -0.74
N VAL A 47 11.72 10.62 -1.49
CA VAL A 47 12.49 9.50 -0.90
C VAL A 47 13.52 10.02 0.08
N GLU A 48 13.98 11.24 -0.14
CA GLU A 48 14.96 11.98 0.65
C GLU A 48 14.52 12.18 2.11
N ILE A 49 13.21 12.26 2.40
CA ILE A 49 12.71 12.44 3.77
C ILE A 49 12.66 11.13 4.56
N ILE A 50 12.56 9.98 3.90
CA ILE A 50 12.27 8.70 4.57
C ILE A 50 13.30 8.38 5.66
N PRO A 51 14.62 8.50 5.44
CA PRO A 51 15.62 8.23 6.48
C PRO A 51 15.62 9.25 7.63
N LEU A 52 15.04 10.43 7.39
CA LEU A 52 14.97 11.54 8.34
C LEU A 52 13.70 11.47 9.22
N ILE A 53 12.79 10.52 8.96
CA ILE A 53 11.60 10.30 9.78
C ILE A 53 12.00 9.51 11.04
N GLU A 54 11.77 10.13 12.20
CA GLU A 54 11.95 9.47 13.50
C GLU A 54 10.77 8.56 13.81
N ASN A 55 9.55 9.08 13.66
CA ASN A 55 8.34 8.46 14.15
C ASN A 55 7.22 8.51 13.10
N ILE A 56 6.60 7.35 12.85
CA ILE A 56 5.41 7.19 12.00
C ILE A 56 4.21 7.00 12.92
N ILE A 57 3.29 7.96 12.91
CA ILE A 57 2.13 7.96 13.78
C ILE A 57 0.97 7.24 13.10
N ILE A 58 0.45 6.21 13.79
CA ILE A 58 -0.75 5.48 13.39
C ILE A 58 -1.88 5.87 14.34
N THR A 59 -2.88 6.57 13.81
CA THR A 59 -4.05 7.02 14.57
C THR A 59 -5.18 6.00 14.52
N ASP A 60 -6.09 6.02 15.49
CA ASP A 60 -7.24 5.11 15.52
C ASP A 60 -8.22 5.34 14.36
N ARG A 61 -8.23 6.57 13.80
CA ARG A 61 -8.98 6.94 12.59
C ARG A 61 -8.28 6.49 11.30
N VAL A 62 -7.09 5.90 11.40
CA VAL A 62 -6.27 5.44 10.27
C VAL A 62 -6.08 6.57 9.25
N ALA A 63 -5.43 7.65 9.67
CA ALA A 63 -5.12 8.79 8.80
C ALA A 63 -4.32 8.34 7.56
N GLY A 64 -4.65 8.88 6.38
CA GLY A 64 -4.01 8.53 5.10
C GLY A 64 -4.55 7.26 4.46
N ASN A 65 -3.84 6.79 3.43
CA ASN A 65 -4.12 5.52 2.76
C ASN A 65 -3.04 4.47 3.12
N PRO A 66 -3.36 3.52 4.03
CA PRO A 66 -2.44 2.48 4.46
C PRO A 66 -1.78 1.67 3.34
N SER A 67 -2.43 1.51 2.18
CA SER A 67 -1.87 0.72 1.08
C SER A 67 -0.66 1.38 0.42
N LEU A 68 -0.44 2.68 0.69
CA LEU A 68 0.67 3.46 0.17
C LEU A 68 1.92 3.38 1.05
N GLU A 69 1.86 2.73 2.22
CA GLU A 69 2.98 2.67 3.16
C GLU A 69 4.26 2.10 2.53
N GLN A 70 4.13 1.14 1.62
CA GLN A 70 5.23 0.56 0.84
C GLN A 70 6.04 1.56 0.00
N PHE A 71 5.52 2.78 -0.21
CA PHE A 71 6.20 3.86 -0.92
C PHE A 71 6.73 4.96 0.02
N ASN A 72 6.42 4.88 1.33
CA ASN A 72 6.69 5.92 2.33
C ASN A 72 7.69 5.48 3.41
N ILE A 73 8.24 4.27 3.32
CA ILE A 73 9.17 3.70 4.31
C ILE A 73 10.45 3.19 3.67
N ASP A 74 11.45 2.96 4.50
CA ASP A 74 12.65 2.26 4.07
C ASP A 74 12.36 0.76 3.94
N ILE A 75 12.02 0.34 2.73
CA ILE A 75 11.77 -1.06 2.37
C ILE A 75 13.05 -1.91 2.31
N THR A 76 14.23 -1.28 2.34
CA THR A 76 15.53 -1.98 2.38
C THR A 76 15.96 -2.28 3.81
N HIS A 77 15.49 -1.49 4.77
CA HIS A 77 15.74 -1.67 6.19
C HIS A 77 14.47 -1.53 7.05
N LEU A 78 13.59 -2.54 6.95
CA LEU A 78 12.30 -2.57 7.66
C LEU A 78 12.38 -2.33 9.18
N PRO A 79 13.34 -2.89 9.94
CA PRO A 79 13.42 -2.70 11.39
C PRO A 79 13.67 -1.25 11.84
N GLY A 80 14.24 -0.41 10.97
CA GLY A 80 14.53 0.99 11.29
C GLY A 80 13.30 1.90 11.29
N ASN A 81 12.15 1.41 10.83
CA ASN A 81 10.89 2.14 10.83
C ASN A 81 10.23 2.04 12.20
N ARG A 82 9.95 3.19 12.83
CA ARG A 82 9.38 3.29 14.17
C ARG A 82 7.93 3.75 14.11
N TYR A 83 7.01 2.87 14.48
CA TYR A 83 5.57 3.11 14.51
C TYR A 83 5.11 3.42 15.93
N ILE A 84 4.29 4.46 16.08
CA ILE A 84 3.71 4.89 17.35
C ILE A 84 2.20 4.96 17.21
N GLY A 85 1.48 4.38 18.17
CA GLY A 85 0.02 4.46 18.22
C GLY A 85 -0.57 3.52 19.25
N SER A 86 -1.89 3.37 19.24
CA SER A 86 -2.56 2.36 20.06
C SER A 86 -2.14 0.96 19.61
N ARG A 87 -2.03 0.03 20.55
CA ARG A 87 -1.59 -1.34 20.27
C ARG A 87 -2.49 -2.02 19.23
N VAL A 88 -3.79 -1.76 19.34
CA VAL A 88 -4.81 -2.33 18.44
C VAL A 88 -4.69 -1.74 17.04
N ALA A 89 -4.57 -0.40 16.90
CA ALA A 89 -4.47 0.24 15.60
C ALA A 89 -3.17 -0.13 14.89
N VAL A 90 -2.02 -0.04 15.57
CA VAL A 90 -0.72 -0.42 15.00
C VAL A 90 -0.72 -1.87 14.56
N LYS A 91 -1.21 -2.81 15.39
CA LYS A 91 -1.28 -4.23 15.01
C LYS A 91 -2.13 -4.46 13.77
N LYS A 92 -3.33 -3.86 13.70
CA LYS A 92 -4.21 -3.97 12.53
C LYS A 92 -3.54 -3.40 11.27
N PHE A 93 -2.86 -2.27 11.40
CA PHE A 93 -2.13 -1.63 10.32
C PHE A 93 -0.98 -2.53 9.81
N LEU A 94 -0.12 -3.05 10.69
CA LEU A 94 1.00 -3.91 10.31
C LEU A 94 0.54 -5.25 9.71
N ASP A 95 -0.53 -5.84 10.26
CA ASP A 95 -1.16 -7.04 9.67
C ASP A 95 -1.65 -6.77 8.23
N TYR A 96 -2.19 -5.57 7.97
CA TYR A 96 -2.61 -5.15 6.64
C TYR A 96 -1.43 -4.97 5.68
N GLN A 97 -0.28 -4.47 6.15
CA GLN A 97 0.93 -4.33 5.33
C GLN A 97 1.47 -5.66 4.79
N ARG A 98 1.22 -6.78 5.48
CA ARG A 98 1.61 -8.12 5.02
C ARG A 98 0.98 -8.50 3.67
N LEU A 99 -0.18 -7.94 3.33
CA LEU A 99 -0.82 -8.16 2.03
C LEU A 99 0.02 -7.65 0.86
N PHE A 100 0.92 -6.70 1.10
CA PHE A 100 1.82 -6.12 0.10
C PHE A 100 3.25 -6.67 0.19
N GLY A 101 3.43 -7.81 0.87
CA GLY A 101 4.71 -8.48 1.04
C GLY A 101 5.66 -7.76 2.01
N LEU A 102 5.14 -6.86 2.86
CA LEU A 102 5.93 -6.19 3.90
C LEU A 102 5.82 -6.98 5.21
N ASP A 103 6.90 -7.63 5.62
CA ASP A 103 6.99 -8.24 6.94
C ASP A 103 7.57 -7.24 7.95
N LEU A 104 6.68 -6.47 8.58
CA LEU A 104 7.01 -5.48 9.59
C LEU A 104 6.99 -6.06 11.02
N THR A 105 7.07 -7.38 11.18
CA THR A 105 7.02 -8.02 12.51
C THR A 105 8.19 -7.59 13.41
N ASN A 106 9.32 -7.17 12.81
CA ASN A 106 10.52 -6.67 13.51
C ASN A 106 10.62 -5.13 13.53
N ALA A 107 9.60 -4.40 13.09
CA ALA A 107 9.59 -2.94 13.16
C ALA A 107 9.52 -2.46 14.62
N HIS A 108 10.09 -1.30 14.92
CA HIS A 108 10.03 -0.75 16.27
C HIS A 108 8.62 -0.22 16.57
N ILE A 109 7.96 -0.79 17.57
CA ILE A 109 6.60 -0.39 17.99
C ILE A 109 6.71 0.28 19.37
N VAL A 110 6.19 1.50 19.50
CA VAL A 110 6.01 2.17 20.79
C VAL A 110 4.53 2.10 21.16
N GLU A 111 4.21 1.36 22.23
CA GLU A 111 2.83 1.22 22.69
C GLU A 111 2.47 2.36 23.64
N VAL A 112 1.56 3.25 23.21
CA VAL A 112 1.11 4.41 24.01
C VAL A 112 0.59 4.00 25.39
N GLU A 113 -0.01 2.82 25.52
CA GLU A 113 -0.63 2.32 26.75
C GLU A 113 0.37 1.73 27.77
N ARG A 114 1.57 1.32 27.33
CA ARG A 114 2.56 0.63 28.17
C ARG A 114 3.83 1.44 28.39
N ASP A 115 4.25 2.17 27.36
CA ASP A 115 5.55 2.84 27.30
C ASP A 115 5.46 4.33 27.63
N ILE A 116 4.24 4.88 27.69
CA ILE A 116 3.99 6.25 28.15
C ILE A 116 3.40 6.15 29.56
N PRO A 117 4.09 6.62 30.61
CA PRO A 117 3.59 6.53 31.97
C PRO A 117 2.20 7.18 32.08
N GLU A 118 1.31 6.51 32.82
CA GLU A 118 -0.03 7.00 33.17
C GLU A 118 0.02 8.51 33.40
N VAL A 119 -0.78 9.24 32.61
CA VAL A 119 -0.86 10.70 32.63
C VAL A 119 -0.98 11.17 34.07
N SER A 120 0.16 11.59 34.64
CA SER A 120 0.16 12.25 35.93
C SER A 120 -0.63 13.53 35.75
N HIS A 121 -1.68 13.72 36.55
CA HIS A 121 -2.25 15.02 36.82
C HIS A 121 -1.12 16.06 36.83
N GLU A 122 -1.17 16.99 35.88
CA GLU A 122 -0.16 18.02 35.57
C GLU A 122 0.95 18.13 36.62
N LYS A 123 2.05 17.40 36.40
CA LYS A 123 3.33 17.71 37.03
C LYS A 123 4.35 17.95 35.93
N ILE A 124 4.31 19.19 35.46
CA ILE A 124 5.35 19.81 34.65
C ILE A 124 6.63 19.78 35.49
N ILE A 125 7.47 18.78 35.25
CA ILE A 125 8.85 18.76 35.70
C ILE A 125 9.69 18.86 34.42
N SER A 126 10.04 20.10 34.08
CA SER A 126 11.11 20.53 33.16
C SER A 126 11.35 19.73 31.87
N ASN A 127 10.79 20.21 30.76
CA ASN A 127 11.56 20.60 29.56
C ASN A 127 10.66 21.47 28.66
N ARG A 128 10.90 22.79 28.67
CA ARG A 128 10.07 23.80 27.99
C ARG A 128 10.11 23.73 26.45
N ASP A 129 11.00 22.92 25.86
CA ASP A 129 11.23 22.78 24.42
C ASP A 129 10.94 21.37 23.85
N SER A 130 10.18 20.54 24.57
CA SER A 130 9.83 19.20 24.06
C SER A 130 8.55 19.22 23.22
N PHE A 131 8.55 18.49 22.09
CA PHE A 131 7.34 18.16 21.34
C PHE A 131 6.57 17.05 22.06
N ILE A 132 5.28 17.27 22.32
CA ILE A 132 4.44 16.32 23.05
C ILE A 132 3.28 15.91 22.14
N GLY A 133 3.27 14.62 21.76
CA GLY A 133 2.15 13.98 21.07
C GLY A 133 1.15 13.39 22.08
N ILE A 134 -0.12 13.73 21.93
CA ILE A 134 -1.21 13.31 22.82
C ILE A 134 -2.24 12.53 22.00
N PHE A 135 -2.50 11.29 22.40
CA PHE A 135 -3.55 10.44 21.83
C PHE A 135 -4.79 10.52 22.72
N TYR A 136 -5.92 10.90 22.14
CA TYR A 136 -7.20 11.00 22.84
C TYR A 136 -8.06 9.77 22.55
N THR A 137 -8.93 9.43 23.50
CA THR A 137 -9.87 8.30 23.39
C THR A 137 -10.90 8.47 22.28
N ASN A 138 -11.17 9.69 21.82
CA ASN A 138 -12.02 9.99 20.67
C ASN A 138 -11.31 9.77 19.32
N GLY A 139 -10.09 9.24 19.32
CA GLY A 139 -9.26 9.02 18.14
C GLY A 139 -8.55 10.28 17.62
N ASN A 140 -8.61 11.40 18.36
CA ASN A 140 -7.82 12.59 18.04
C ASN A 140 -6.34 12.35 18.36
N PHE A 141 -5.47 12.96 17.56
CA PHE A 141 -4.04 13.05 17.82
C PHE A 141 -3.63 14.52 17.76
N ARG A 142 -3.04 15.02 18.84
CA ARG A 142 -2.57 16.41 18.95
C ARG A 142 -1.08 16.45 19.20
N VAL A 143 -0.36 17.33 18.51
CA VAL A 143 1.04 17.64 18.81
C VAL A 143 1.12 19.06 19.35
N THR A 144 1.72 19.20 20.52
CA THR A 144 1.95 20.49 21.17
C THR A 144 3.44 20.76 21.34
N HIS A 145 3.82 22.03 21.21
CA HIS A 145 5.17 22.53 21.46
C HIS A 145 5.05 23.85 22.21
N ARG A 146 5.82 24.04 23.29
CA ARG A 146 5.75 25.26 24.12
C ARG A 146 4.33 25.66 24.57
N ARG A 147 3.44 24.67 24.79
CA ARG A 147 2.01 24.82 25.10
C ARG A 147 1.13 25.37 23.95
N HIS A 148 1.68 25.54 22.76
CA HIS A 148 0.92 25.83 21.54
C HIS A 148 0.61 24.52 20.80
N SER A 149 -0.61 24.42 20.26
CA SER A 149 -0.99 23.30 19.39
C SER A 149 -0.42 23.55 17.99
N ILE A 150 0.45 22.66 17.51
CA ILE A 150 0.96 22.70 16.14
C ILE A 150 0.09 21.85 15.23
N PHE A 151 -0.38 20.70 15.73
CA PHE A 151 -1.19 19.77 14.98
C PHE A 151 -2.35 19.28 15.81
N ASP A 152 -3.54 19.27 15.24
CA ASP A 152 -4.72 18.61 15.78
C ASP A 152 -5.46 17.92 14.63
N LEU A 153 -5.61 16.61 14.70
CA LEU A 153 -6.21 15.84 13.62
C LEU A 153 -7.69 16.20 13.39
N LEU A 154 -8.46 16.39 14.46
CA LEU A 154 -9.89 16.70 14.33
C LEU A 154 -10.12 18.13 13.85
N ASP A 155 -9.36 19.10 14.35
CA ASP A 155 -9.48 20.49 13.89
C ASP A 155 -9.08 20.61 12.40
N LEU A 156 -8.14 19.78 11.94
CA LEU A 156 -7.77 19.68 10.53
C LEU A 156 -8.86 18.98 9.69
N ASP A 157 -9.48 17.89 10.19
CA ASP A 157 -10.62 17.25 9.53
C ASP A 157 -11.81 18.21 9.32
N GLU A 158 -12.00 19.19 10.21
CA GLU A 158 -13.08 20.19 10.09
C GLU A 158 -12.75 21.31 9.09
N SER A 159 -11.48 21.75 9.06
CA SER A 159 -11.02 22.86 8.21
C SER A 159 -10.64 22.43 6.79
N CYS A 160 -10.26 21.16 6.62
CA CYS A 160 -9.75 20.58 5.39
C CYS A 160 -10.54 19.30 5.08
N PRO A 161 -11.01 19.09 3.83
CA PRO A 161 -11.75 17.89 3.49
C PRO A 161 -10.80 16.68 3.48
N GLY A 162 -10.83 15.88 4.56
CA GLY A 162 -10.23 14.54 4.58
C GLY A 162 -10.94 13.59 3.63
N GLU A 163 -10.42 12.38 3.45
CA GLU A 163 -10.94 11.40 2.47
C GLU A 163 -12.43 11.10 2.70
N ALA A 164 -12.87 10.98 3.96
CA ALA A 164 -14.28 10.77 4.28
C ALA A 164 -15.16 12.01 3.99
N GLY A 165 -14.63 13.21 4.24
CA GLY A 165 -15.34 14.47 3.98
C GLY A 165 -15.59 14.70 2.48
N ILE A 166 -14.60 14.38 1.64
CA ILE A 166 -14.75 14.42 0.17
C ILE A 166 -15.90 13.50 -0.27
N HIS A 167 -15.96 12.26 0.25
CA HIS A 167 -17.03 11.33 -0.07
C HIS A 167 -18.41 11.80 0.44
N ASP A 168 -18.48 12.39 1.62
CA ASP A 168 -19.73 12.96 2.16
C ASP A 168 -20.23 14.10 1.27
N GLU A 169 -19.34 14.97 0.80
CA GLU A 169 -19.70 16.04 -0.13
C GLU A 169 -20.10 15.50 -1.51
N LEU A 170 -19.37 14.53 -2.07
CA LEU A 170 -19.75 13.84 -3.31
C LEU A 170 -21.15 13.21 -3.19
N SER A 171 -21.39 12.45 -2.12
CA SER A 171 -22.69 11.80 -1.89
C SER A 171 -23.80 12.83 -1.70
N LYS A 172 -23.59 13.86 -0.88
CA LYS A 172 -24.57 14.94 -0.67
C LYS A 172 -25.00 15.61 -1.97
N ASN A 173 -24.07 15.84 -2.90
CA ASN A 173 -24.36 16.52 -4.16
C ASN A 173 -25.01 15.60 -5.20
N ASN A 174 -24.70 14.30 -5.17
CA ASN A 174 -25.08 13.38 -6.24
C ASN A 174 -26.23 12.43 -5.86
N ARG A 175 -26.62 12.33 -4.59
CA ARG A 175 -27.62 11.37 -4.09
C ARG A 175 -28.99 11.46 -4.77
N GLU A 176 -29.40 12.65 -5.19
CA GLU A 176 -30.69 12.88 -5.87
C GLU A 176 -30.59 12.88 -7.41
N ALA A 177 -29.39 12.64 -7.96
CA ALA A 177 -29.17 12.66 -9.39
C ALA A 177 -29.92 11.51 -10.09
N LYS A 178 -30.84 11.86 -10.99
CA LYS A 178 -31.57 10.89 -11.83
C LYS A 178 -30.76 10.37 -13.01
N ARG A 179 -29.51 10.82 -13.16
CA ARG A 179 -28.62 10.51 -14.30
C ARG A 179 -28.45 9.02 -14.55
N TYR A 180 -28.46 8.22 -13.48
CA TYR A 180 -28.24 6.76 -13.50
C TYR A 180 -29.50 5.93 -13.25
N ALA A 181 -30.69 6.50 -13.46
CA ALA A 181 -31.96 5.81 -13.20
C ALA A 181 -32.22 4.61 -14.13
N GLY A 182 -31.58 4.53 -15.29
CA GLY A 182 -31.73 3.43 -16.23
C GLY A 182 -30.70 2.32 -16.01
N CYS A 183 -30.05 1.88 -17.09
CA CYS A 183 -29.05 0.80 -17.04
C CYS A 183 -27.91 1.06 -18.00
N GLY A 184 -26.71 0.66 -17.60
CA GLY A 184 -25.55 0.91 -18.44
C GLY A 184 -24.23 0.67 -17.74
N MET A 185 -23.24 1.44 -18.18
CA MET A 185 -21.88 1.38 -17.68
C MET A 185 -21.22 2.75 -17.73
N VAL A 186 -20.35 3.01 -16.78
CA VAL A 186 -19.35 4.08 -16.85
C VAL A 186 -17.98 3.42 -16.97
N LEU A 187 -17.16 3.86 -17.91
CA LEU A 187 -15.78 3.40 -18.02
C LEU A 187 -14.87 4.37 -17.26
N LEU A 188 -14.33 3.94 -16.12
CA LEU A 188 -13.40 4.72 -15.29
C LEU A 188 -12.00 4.16 -15.50
N GLU A 189 -11.13 4.93 -16.15
CA GLU A 189 -9.85 4.46 -16.68
C GLU A 189 -10.03 3.20 -17.57
N ASN A 190 -9.71 2.01 -17.05
CA ASN A 190 -9.88 0.72 -17.74
C ASN A 190 -10.93 -0.19 -17.07
N ASN A 191 -11.58 0.30 -16.02
CA ASN A 191 -12.46 -0.50 -15.16
C ASN A 191 -13.92 -0.13 -15.42
N PRO A 192 -14.74 -1.08 -15.91
CA PRO A 192 -16.15 -0.82 -16.10
C PRO A 192 -16.89 -0.81 -14.76
N VAL A 193 -17.67 0.24 -14.54
CA VAL A 193 -18.62 0.34 -13.43
C VAL A 193 -20.03 0.24 -14.02
N PHE A 194 -20.65 -0.93 -13.85
CA PHE A 194 -21.99 -1.20 -14.33
C PHE A 194 -23.01 -0.57 -13.40
N PHE A 195 -24.11 -0.05 -13.96
CA PHE A 195 -25.18 0.51 -13.15
C PHE A 195 -26.57 0.04 -13.60
N LYS A 196 -27.47 -0.02 -12.62
CA LYS A 196 -28.90 -0.24 -12.83
C LYS A 196 -29.67 0.46 -11.72
N ASN A 197 -30.64 1.30 -12.09
CA ASN A 197 -31.54 2.01 -11.17
C ASN A 197 -30.78 2.78 -10.05
N GLY A 198 -29.68 3.45 -10.41
CA GLY A 198 -28.86 4.24 -9.49
C GLY A 198 -27.88 3.45 -8.62
N PHE A 199 -27.82 2.13 -8.74
CA PHE A 199 -26.86 1.30 -8.02
C PHE A 199 -25.74 0.82 -8.92
N PHE A 200 -24.52 0.76 -8.37
CA PHE A 200 -23.30 0.48 -9.10
C PHE A 200 -22.64 -0.83 -8.64
N THR A 201 -22.19 -1.59 -9.64
CA THR A 201 -21.33 -2.76 -9.50
C THR A 201 -20.03 -2.50 -10.26
N ALA A 202 -18.91 -2.38 -9.55
CA ALA A 202 -17.62 -2.12 -10.16
C ALA A 202 -16.84 -3.41 -10.43
N TYR A 203 -16.29 -3.57 -11.64
CA TYR A 203 -15.31 -4.62 -11.91
C TYR A 203 -13.90 -4.07 -11.68
N HIS A 204 -13.24 -4.53 -10.61
CA HIS A 204 -12.22 -3.77 -9.89
C HIS A 204 -12.73 -2.39 -9.45
N PHE A 205 -11.94 -1.69 -8.65
CA PHE A 205 -12.23 -0.31 -8.27
C PHE A 205 -11.13 0.60 -8.82
N PRO A 206 -11.49 1.74 -9.45
CA PRO A 206 -10.53 2.68 -9.98
C PRO A 206 -9.61 3.22 -8.88
N ARG A 207 -8.37 3.54 -9.27
CA ARG A 207 -7.39 4.14 -8.35
C ARG A 207 -7.74 5.61 -8.08
N SER A 208 -8.03 6.34 -9.14
CA SER A 208 -8.42 7.75 -9.11
C SER A 208 -9.83 7.87 -9.67
N TYR A 209 -10.74 8.39 -8.86
CA TYR A 209 -12.18 8.43 -9.15
C TYR A 209 -12.90 9.65 -8.58
N TYR A 210 -12.28 10.51 -7.75
CA TYR A 210 -12.92 11.72 -7.25
C TYR A 210 -13.31 12.67 -8.39
N ASP A 211 -12.39 12.86 -9.35
CA ASP A 211 -12.64 13.70 -10.51
C ASP A 211 -13.80 13.16 -11.35
N ASP A 212 -13.78 11.86 -11.63
CA ASP A 212 -14.83 11.20 -12.42
C ASP A 212 -16.17 11.17 -11.67
N PHE A 213 -16.17 10.92 -10.35
CA PHE A 213 -17.40 10.85 -9.56
C PHE A 213 -18.06 12.23 -9.45
N ASP A 214 -17.28 13.30 -9.29
CA ASP A 214 -17.82 14.65 -9.27
C ASP A 214 -18.37 15.04 -10.66
N ARG A 215 -17.54 14.89 -11.71
CA ARG A 215 -17.89 15.27 -13.09
C ARG A 215 -19.05 14.48 -13.68
N LEU A 216 -19.12 13.19 -13.36
CA LEU A 216 -20.18 12.32 -13.85
C LEU A 216 -21.37 12.26 -12.87
N SER A 217 -21.31 12.97 -11.75
CA SER A 217 -22.37 12.97 -10.73
C SER A 217 -22.68 11.56 -10.19
N ILE A 218 -21.64 10.74 -9.99
CA ILE A 218 -21.76 9.41 -9.38
C ILE A 218 -21.84 9.58 -7.87
N ASP A 219 -22.88 9.02 -7.27
CA ASP A 219 -22.99 8.94 -5.81
C ASP A 219 -22.17 7.75 -5.29
N PRO A 220 -21.12 7.97 -4.48
CA PRO A 220 -20.35 6.86 -3.89
C PRO A 220 -21.19 5.95 -2.99
N ALA A 221 -22.32 6.42 -2.45
CA ALA A 221 -23.25 5.57 -1.68
C ALA A 221 -23.94 4.52 -2.56
N GLY A 222 -24.10 4.81 -3.85
CA GLY A 222 -24.68 3.90 -4.84
C GLY A 222 -23.78 2.71 -5.17
N VAL A 223 -22.47 2.80 -4.88
CA VAL A 223 -21.53 1.68 -5.04
C VAL A 223 -21.77 0.65 -3.93
N ARG A 224 -22.37 -0.48 -4.32
CA ARG A 224 -22.77 -1.56 -3.41
C ARG A 224 -21.93 -2.81 -3.56
N ASP A 225 -21.51 -3.10 -4.78
CA ASP A 225 -20.92 -4.36 -5.17
C ASP A 225 -19.59 -4.12 -5.90
N ILE A 226 -18.55 -4.87 -5.52
CA ILE A 226 -17.24 -4.82 -6.19
C ILE A 226 -16.81 -6.24 -6.53
N LEU A 227 -16.54 -6.47 -7.81
CA LEU A 227 -15.93 -7.69 -8.31
C LEU A 227 -14.42 -7.54 -8.25
N LEU A 228 -13.77 -8.26 -7.35
CA LEU A 228 -12.33 -8.20 -7.12
C LEU A 228 -11.73 -9.60 -7.33
N PRO A 229 -11.52 -10.01 -8.59
CA PRO A 229 -10.87 -11.28 -8.90
C PRO A 229 -9.40 -11.32 -8.47
N SER A 230 -8.74 -10.16 -8.34
CA SER A 230 -7.40 -10.05 -7.78
C SER A 230 -7.43 -10.12 -6.25
N SER A 231 -6.30 -10.50 -5.64
CA SER A 231 -6.14 -10.51 -4.19
C SER A 231 -5.79 -9.13 -3.60
N ASN A 232 -5.54 -8.12 -4.44
CA ASN A 232 -5.00 -6.83 -4.02
C ASN A 232 -6.11 -5.79 -3.74
N PRO A 233 -6.34 -5.40 -2.46
CA PRO A 233 -7.39 -4.46 -2.08
C PRO A 233 -6.97 -2.99 -2.14
N ILE A 234 -5.79 -2.65 -2.68
CA ILE A 234 -5.18 -1.32 -2.63
C ILE A 234 -6.11 -0.16 -3.03
N ASN A 235 -6.89 -0.32 -4.09
CA ASN A 235 -7.77 0.75 -4.58
C ASN A 235 -9.06 0.90 -3.74
N LEU A 236 -9.35 -0.05 -2.84
CA LEU A 236 -10.56 -0.03 -2.00
C LEU A 236 -10.40 0.79 -0.73
N THR A 237 -9.17 1.12 -0.37
CA THR A 237 -8.83 1.66 0.95
C THR A 237 -9.53 2.98 1.25
N ARG A 238 -9.57 3.90 0.28
CA ARG A 238 -10.29 5.19 0.39
C ARG A 238 -11.80 4.98 0.59
N LEU A 239 -12.43 4.14 -0.23
CA LEU A 239 -13.86 3.83 -0.11
C LEU A 239 -14.17 3.15 1.23
N MET A 240 -13.34 2.19 1.65
CA MET A 240 -13.50 1.48 2.92
C MET A 240 -13.37 2.40 4.13
N LYS A 241 -12.48 3.39 4.07
CA LYS A 241 -12.37 4.42 5.11
C LYS A 241 -13.66 5.21 5.25
N TRP A 242 -14.26 5.63 4.14
CA TRP A 242 -15.57 6.29 4.18
C TRP A 242 -16.69 5.36 4.67
N LYS A 243 -16.70 4.08 4.25
CA LYS A 243 -17.66 3.09 4.79
C LYS A 243 -17.45 2.84 6.29
N GLN A 244 -16.23 2.95 6.82
CA GLN A 244 -16.01 2.90 8.26
C GLN A 244 -16.60 4.13 8.95
N ALA A 245 -16.35 5.34 8.44
CA ALA A 245 -16.86 6.57 9.03
C ALA A 245 -18.40 6.63 9.01
N SER A 246 -19.02 6.17 7.92
CA SER A 246 -20.47 6.16 7.72
C SER A 246 -21.18 4.90 8.26
N SER A 247 -20.46 3.96 8.86
CA SER A 247 -20.97 2.61 9.20
C SER A 247 -21.66 1.90 8.02
N GLY A 248 -21.14 2.15 6.81
CA GLY A 248 -21.70 1.68 5.55
C GLY A 248 -21.44 0.20 5.29
N ARG A 249 -22.23 -0.35 4.36
CA ARG A 249 -22.10 -1.73 3.88
C ARG A 249 -21.48 -1.77 2.48
N LEU A 250 -20.60 -2.74 2.25
CA LEU A 250 -20.02 -3.04 0.94
C LEU A 250 -19.99 -4.55 0.73
N ARG A 251 -20.37 -5.01 -0.47
CA ARG A 251 -20.20 -6.42 -0.86
C ARG A 251 -19.00 -6.53 -1.80
N ILE A 252 -18.10 -7.46 -1.50
CA ILE A 252 -16.94 -7.76 -2.35
C ILE A 252 -16.97 -9.22 -2.75
N PHE A 253 -16.83 -9.46 -4.05
CA PHE A 253 -16.67 -10.78 -4.64
C PHE A 253 -15.18 -11.04 -4.86
N SER A 254 -14.57 -11.83 -3.99
CA SER A 254 -13.15 -12.16 -4.05
C SER A 254 -12.88 -13.55 -3.52
N ASP A 255 -11.99 -14.27 -4.20
CA ASP A 255 -11.52 -15.59 -3.77
C ASP A 255 -10.48 -15.50 -2.64
N SER A 256 -9.86 -14.33 -2.43
CA SER A 256 -8.87 -14.12 -1.37
C SER A 256 -9.53 -13.81 -0.03
N ARG A 257 -9.86 -14.86 0.73
CA ARG A 257 -10.46 -14.71 2.06
C ARG A 257 -9.55 -13.93 3.02
N ASP A 258 -8.27 -14.28 3.08
CA ASP A 258 -7.32 -13.68 4.02
C ASP A 258 -7.14 -12.16 3.80
N ALA A 259 -7.14 -11.71 2.54
CA ALA A 259 -7.08 -10.29 2.20
C ALA A 259 -8.34 -9.54 2.67
N MET A 260 -9.53 -10.12 2.42
CA MET A 260 -10.79 -9.50 2.82
C MET A 260 -10.98 -9.48 4.35
N ASP A 261 -10.59 -10.55 5.04
CA ASP A 261 -10.64 -10.63 6.51
C ASP A 261 -9.69 -9.60 7.13
N THR A 262 -8.51 -9.39 6.52
CA THR A 262 -7.56 -8.35 6.97
C THR A 262 -8.07 -6.94 6.69
N LEU A 263 -8.70 -6.70 5.54
CA LEU A 263 -9.36 -5.43 5.21
C LEU A 263 -10.49 -5.11 6.20
N GLN A 264 -11.34 -6.08 6.53
CA GLN A 264 -12.42 -5.91 7.53
C GLN A 264 -11.88 -5.69 8.95
N ARG A 265 -10.75 -6.31 9.32
CA ARG A 265 -10.11 -6.09 10.62
C ARG A 265 -9.56 -4.67 10.75
N LEU A 266 -8.95 -4.13 9.69
CA LEU A 266 -8.50 -2.75 9.63
C LEU A 266 -9.69 -1.80 9.72
N TYR A 267 -10.71 -2.01 8.87
CA TYR A 267 -11.90 -1.17 8.79
C TYR A 267 -13.10 -1.72 9.57
N SER A 268 -12.92 -1.93 10.88
CA SER A 268 -13.91 -2.66 11.69
C SER A 268 -15.26 -1.96 11.87
N GLY A 269 -15.36 -0.66 11.57
CA GLY A 269 -16.63 0.08 11.56
C GLY A 269 -17.47 -0.13 10.29
N ALA A 270 -16.87 -0.62 9.20
CA ALA A 270 -17.58 -0.94 7.97
C ALA A 270 -18.15 -2.36 8.02
N THR A 271 -19.27 -2.60 7.33
CA THR A 271 -19.82 -3.95 7.14
C THR A 271 -19.39 -4.51 5.77
N LEU A 272 -18.41 -5.40 5.76
CA LEU A 272 -17.99 -6.11 4.56
C LEU A 272 -18.71 -7.46 4.41
N VAL A 273 -19.38 -7.66 3.28
CA VAL A 273 -19.95 -8.96 2.90
C VAL A 273 -19.10 -9.58 1.81
N ARG A 274 -18.31 -10.60 2.16
CA ARG A 274 -17.51 -11.36 1.20
C ARG A 274 -18.34 -12.46 0.55
N GLN A 275 -18.26 -12.56 -0.77
CA GLN A 275 -18.69 -13.73 -1.54
C GLN A 275 -17.53 -14.20 -2.43
N ASN A 276 -17.55 -15.46 -2.86
CA ASN A 276 -16.53 -15.94 -3.80
C ASN A 276 -16.76 -15.34 -5.18
N PHE A 277 -15.68 -15.08 -5.91
CA PHE A 277 -15.78 -14.64 -7.31
C PHE A 277 -15.95 -15.86 -8.22
N ARG A 278 -15.22 -16.95 -7.96
CA ARG A 278 -15.40 -18.21 -8.69
C ARG A 278 -16.77 -18.81 -8.40
N GLY A 279 -17.49 -19.15 -9.48
CA GLY A 279 -18.85 -19.67 -9.39
C GLY A 279 -19.87 -18.61 -8.97
N LEU A 280 -19.54 -17.33 -9.16
CA LEU A 280 -20.48 -16.23 -8.99
C LEU A 280 -21.76 -16.48 -9.79
N ASP A 281 -22.89 -16.46 -9.09
CA ASP A 281 -24.24 -16.32 -9.62
C ASP A 281 -24.98 -15.41 -8.62
N PHE A 282 -25.19 -14.16 -9.02
CA PHE A 282 -25.68 -13.15 -8.11
C PHE A 282 -26.67 -12.19 -8.77
N ASP A 283 -27.82 -12.00 -8.13
CA ASP A 283 -28.77 -10.95 -8.45
C ASP A 283 -28.57 -9.77 -7.49
N THR A 284 -28.30 -8.59 -8.05
CA THR A 284 -28.18 -7.34 -7.30
C THR A 284 -29.49 -6.90 -6.62
N GLY A 285 -30.62 -7.50 -7.00
CA GLY A 285 -31.97 -7.16 -6.54
C GLY A 285 -32.58 -5.98 -7.30
N ASN A 286 -31.84 -5.38 -8.23
CA ASN A 286 -32.28 -4.20 -9.01
C ASN A 286 -32.44 -4.51 -10.51
N GLY A 287 -32.32 -5.79 -10.90
CA GLY A 287 -32.40 -6.21 -12.30
C GLY A 287 -31.06 -6.23 -13.04
N LEU A 288 -29.95 -6.35 -12.30
CA LEU A 288 -28.65 -6.74 -12.86
C LEU A 288 -28.24 -8.08 -12.23
N ASN A 289 -28.06 -9.09 -13.06
CA ASN A 289 -27.58 -10.41 -12.67
C ASN A 289 -26.16 -10.61 -13.21
N LEU A 290 -25.29 -11.16 -12.36
CA LEU A 290 -23.86 -11.36 -12.62
C LEU A 290 -23.57 -12.85 -12.54
N TYR A 291 -22.88 -13.37 -13.56
CA TYR A 291 -22.43 -14.76 -13.59
C TYR A 291 -20.94 -14.81 -13.93
N ASN A 292 -20.17 -15.63 -13.23
CA ASN A 292 -18.79 -15.91 -13.61
C ASN A 292 -18.74 -17.06 -14.63
N TYR A 293 -17.98 -16.89 -15.71
CA TYR A 293 -17.63 -18.01 -16.57
C TYR A 293 -16.65 -18.93 -15.82
N PRO A 294 -16.97 -20.24 -15.65
CA PRO A 294 -16.21 -21.13 -14.79
C PRO A 294 -14.71 -21.15 -15.08
N SER A 295 -13.89 -21.06 -14.03
CA SER A 295 -12.41 -21.07 -14.13
C SER A 295 -11.81 -19.90 -14.91
N THR A 296 -12.55 -18.82 -15.12
CA THR A 296 -12.06 -17.60 -15.79
C THR A 296 -12.29 -16.36 -14.93
N TYR A 297 -11.71 -15.23 -15.34
CA TYR A 297 -12.05 -13.92 -14.81
C TYR A 297 -13.17 -13.22 -15.60
N ASN A 298 -13.72 -13.88 -16.61
CA ASN A 298 -14.76 -13.30 -17.44
C ASN A 298 -16.12 -13.38 -16.74
N ILE A 299 -16.98 -12.41 -17.02
CA ILE A 299 -18.34 -12.38 -16.44
C ILE A 299 -19.40 -12.20 -17.51
N ARG A 300 -20.56 -12.79 -17.28
CA ARG A 300 -21.80 -12.50 -17.98
C ARG A 300 -22.64 -11.55 -17.15
N LEU A 301 -23.19 -10.56 -17.82
CA LEU A 301 -24.08 -9.53 -17.28
C LEU A 301 -25.44 -9.73 -17.93
N ARG A 302 -26.50 -9.82 -17.12
CA ARG A 302 -27.88 -9.81 -17.61
C ARG A 302 -28.61 -8.62 -16.99
N PHE A 303 -28.95 -7.65 -17.84
CA PHE A 303 -29.77 -6.50 -17.46
C PHE A 303 -31.24 -6.84 -17.74
N SER A 304 -32.00 -7.07 -16.68
CA SER A 304 -33.43 -7.37 -16.77
C SER A 304 -34.22 -6.17 -17.23
N ARG A 305 -35.21 -6.41 -18.11
CA ARG A 305 -36.15 -5.39 -18.60
C ARG A 305 -35.44 -4.12 -19.09
N THR A 306 -34.59 -4.29 -20.10
CA THR A 306 -33.81 -3.20 -20.68
C THR A 306 -34.69 -2.39 -21.65
N PRO A 307 -34.84 -1.07 -21.43
CA PRO A 307 -35.59 -0.22 -22.36
C PRO A 307 -34.92 -0.17 -23.74
N PRO A 308 -35.65 0.12 -24.82
CA PRO A 308 -37.11 0.28 -24.87
C PRO A 308 -37.91 -1.01 -24.98
N SER A 309 -37.33 -2.12 -25.46
CA SER A 309 -38.06 -3.39 -25.65
C SER A 309 -38.63 -3.98 -24.35
N GLY A 310 -38.00 -3.70 -23.21
CA GLY A 310 -38.32 -4.36 -21.95
C GLY A 310 -37.89 -5.84 -21.92
N SER A 311 -37.11 -6.28 -22.92
CA SER A 311 -36.47 -7.58 -22.94
C SER A 311 -35.13 -7.55 -22.20
N ASP A 312 -34.60 -8.72 -21.87
CA ASP A 312 -33.33 -8.81 -21.16
C ASP A 312 -32.15 -8.62 -22.11
N LEU A 313 -31.15 -7.85 -21.67
CA LEU A 313 -29.90 -7.64 -22.40
C LEU A 313 -28.79 -8.47 -21.76
N ASN A 314 -28.17 -9.36 -22.53
CA ASN A 314 -27.09 -10.25 -22.10
C ASN A 314 -25.76 -9.81 -22.71
N LEU A 315 -24.82 -9.41 -21.88
CA LEU A 315 -23.48 -9.01 -22.30
C LEU A 315 -22.43 -9.89 -21.64
N ALA A 316 -21.30 -10.11 -22.30
CA ALA A 316 -20.11 -10.66 -21.63
C ALA A 316 -19.04 -9.57 -21.50
N TYR A 317 -18.38 -9.50 -20.34
CA TYR A 317 -17.16 -8.73 -20.16
C TYR A 317 -15.96 -9.68 -20.09
N ILE A 318 -15.05 -9.52 -21.05
CA ILE A 318 -13.85 -10.33 -21.20
C ILE A 318 -12.66 -9.57 -20.61
N LYS A 319 -12.13 -10.11 -19.51
CA LYS A 319 -10.92 -9.64 -18.82
C LYS A 319 -9.71 -10.55 -19.05
N GLY A 320 -9.91 -11.81 -19.46
CA GLY A 320 -8.86 -12.78 -19.75
C GLY A 320 -9.15 -13.65 -20.97
N THR A 321 -8.11 -14.30 -21.50
CA THR A 321 -8.20 -15.13 -22.71
C THR A 321 -8.91 -16.47 -22.47
N ALA A 322 -8.93 -16.95 -21.23
CA ALA A 322 -9.54 -18.22 -20.87
C ALA A 322 -11.06 -18.23 -21.14
N GLY A 323 -11.58 -19.32 -21.71
CA GLY A 323 -13.03 -19.54 -21.89
C GLY A 323 -13.70 -18.72 -23.00
N ILE A 324 -12.96 -17.94 -23.79
CA ILE A 324 -13.52 -17.18 -24.93
C ILE A 324 -14.35 -18.04 -25.89
N PRO A 325 -13.94 -19.28 -26.28
CA PRO A 325 -14.75 -20.11 -27.17
C PRO A 325 -16.16 -20.42 -26.65
N ASP A 326 -16.32 -20.51 -25.33
CA ASP A 326 -17.62 -20.76 -24.70
C ASP A 326 -18.46 -19.47 -24.66
N ILE A 327 -17.83 -18.33 -24.36
CA ILE A 327 -18.47 -17.00 -24.37
C ILE A 327 -19.05 -16.68 -25.76
N VAL A 328 -18.28 -16.94 -26.81
CA VAL A 328 -18.68 -16.71 -28.21
C VAL A 328 -19.93 -17.53 -28.60
N ARG A 329 -20.21 -18.64 -27.90
CA ARG A 329 -21.38 -19.51 -28.15
C ARG A 329 -22.56 -19.22 -27.22
N ASP A 330 -22.42 -18.31 -26.24
CA ASP A 330 -23.35 -18.15 -25.11
C ASP A 330 -24.62 -17.32 -25.41
N GLY A 331 -25.02 -17.23 -26.68
CA GLY A 331 -26.27 -16.54 -27.08
C GLY A 331 -26.38 -15.10 -26.55
N LEU A 332 -25.30 -14.33 -26.66
CA LEU A 332 -25.18 -12.98 -26.12
C LEU A 332 -25.78 -11.93 -27.06
N ASP A 333 -26.08 -10.75 -26.52
CA ASP A 333 -26.44 -9.56 -27.30
C ASP A 333 -25.21 -8.70 -27.63
N GLY A 334 -24.07 -8.90 -26.94
CA GLY A 334 -22.82 -8.17 -27.19
C GLY A 334 -21.66 -8.59 -26.29
N ILE A 335 -20.44 -8.22 -26.68
CA ILE A 335 -19.20 -8.53 -25.96
C ILE A 335 -18.43 -7.24 -25.67
N LEU A 336 -18.06 -7.03 -24.41
CA LEU A 336 -17.19 -5.96 -23.92
C LEU A 336 -15.78 -6.52 -23.72
N VAL A 337 -14.75 -5.90 -24.30
CA VAL A 337 -13.37 -6.36 -24.19
C VAL A 337 -12.40 -5.18 -24.12
N GLY A 338 -11.41 -5.23 -23.23
CA GLY A 338 -10.37 -4.20 -23.16
C GLY A 338 -9.49 -4.19 -24.41
N TYR A 339 -9.07 -3.01 -24.87
CA TYR A 339 -8.27 -2.85 -26.09
C TYR A 339 -7.03 -3.77 -26.17
N PRO A 340 -6.17 -3.89 -25.14
CA PRO A 340 -5.01 -4.77 -25.22
C PRO A 340 -5.39 -6.24 -25.44
N LEU A 341 -6.44 -6.70 -24.75
CA LEU A 341 -6.93 -8.07 -24.90
C LEU A 341 -7.62 -8.30 -26.25
N PHE A 342 -8.27 -7.27 -26.79
CA PHE A 342 -8.87 -7.34 -28.11
C PHE A 342 -7.81 -7.53 -29.21
N GLU A 343 -6.65 -6.87 -29.12
CA GLU A 343 -5.57 -7.07 -30.09
C GLU A 343 -5.13 -8.55 -30.15
N GLU A 344 -5.02 -9.19 -28.99
CA GLU A 344 -4.63 -10.61 -28.86
C GLU A 344 -5.74 -11.58 -29.30
N THR A 345 -7.01 -11.23 -29.09
CA THR A 345 -8.15 -12.15 -29.23
C THR A 345 -9.07 -11.83 -30.40
N SER A 346 -8.77 -10.80 -31.19
CA SER A 346 -9.64 -10.23 -32.22
C SER A 346 -10.24 -11.27 -33.18
N LEU A 347 -9.46 -12.26 -33.61
CA LEU A 347 -9.90 -13.34 -34.50
C LEU A 347 -11.00 -14.21 -33.89
N LEU A 348 -10.95 -14.47 -32.57
CA LEU A 348 -11.93 -15.29 -31.87
C LEU A 348 -13.22 -14.51 -31.63
N VAL A 349 -13.10 -13.29 -31.11
CA VAL A 349 -14.27 -12.48 -30.72
C VAL A 349 -15.04 -11.93 -31.92
N ARG A 350 -14.38 -11.64 -33.05
CA ARG A 350 -15.07 -11.18 -34.28
C ARG A 350 -15.97 -12.25 -34.90
N ASN A 351 -15.72 -13.53 -34.62
CA ASN A 351 -16.52 -14.65 -35.12
C ASN A 351 -17.79 -14.91 -34.29
N ALA A 352 -18.06 -14.12 -33.24
CA ALA A 352 -19.20 -14.34 -32.34
C ALA A 352 -20.56 -13.99 -32.94
N GLY A 353 -20.62 -13.32 -34.10
CA GLY A 353 -21.90 -12.92 -34.71
C GLY A 353 -22.69 -11.89 -33.90
N VAL A 354 -22.06 -11.29 -32.88
CA VAL A 354 -22.62 -10.27 -31.98
C VAL A 354 -21.68 -9.06 -31.96
N PRO A 355 -22.16 -7.84 -31.63
CA PRO A 355 -21.32 -6.66 -31.62
C PRO A 355 -20.21 -6.77 -30.57
N VAL A 356 -18.98 -6.50 -30.99
CA VAL A 356 -17.81 -6.39 -30.09
C VAL A 356 -17.53 -4.93 -29.81
N LEU A 357 -17.56 -4.59 -28.52
CA LEU A 357 -17.36 -3.27 -27.95
C LEU A 357 -15.98 -3.24 -27.29
N VAL A 358 -15.09 -2.40 -27.80
CA VAL A 358 -13.71 -2.31 -27.34
C VAL A 358 -13.55 -1.15 -26.37
N LEU A 359 -13.15 -1.44 -25.13
CA LEU A 359 -12.88 -0.44 -24.11
C LEU A 359 -11.48 0.12 -24.35
N ALA A 360 -11.40 1.40 -24.72
CA ALA A 360 -10.14 2.09 -24.90
C ALA A 360 -9.40 2.20 -23.57
N ALA A 361 -8.08 2.02 -23.60
CA ALA A 361 -7.23 2.24 -22.44
C ALA A 361 -6.68 3.68 -22.44
N GLY A 362 -6.57 4.30 -21.27
CA GLY A 362 -6.04 5.66 -21.13
C GLY A 362 -4.72 5.86 -21.88
N GLY A 363 -4.66 6.83 -22.79
CA GLY A 363 -3.46 7.17 -23.59
C GLY A 363 -3.29 6.42 -24.92
N LEU A 364 -4.07 5.36 -25.17
CA LEU A 364 -4.12 4.67 -26.45
C LEU A 364 -5.39 5.05 -27.18
N THR A 365 -5.30 5.94 -28.17
CA THR A 365 -6.40 6.21 -29.09
C THR A 365 -6.46 5.06 -30.09
N PRO A 366 -7.56 4.30 -30.19
CA PRO A 366 -7.71 3.27 -31.22
C PRO A 366 -8.00 3.91 -32.59
N SER A 367 -7.19 4.88 -33.01
CA SER A 367 -7.33 5.58 -34.29
C SER A 367 -7.29 4.62 -35.49
N ARG A 368 -6.73 3.41 -35.30
CA ARG A 368 -6.69 2.33 -36.30
C ARG A 368 -7.92 1.40 -36.30
N LEU A 369 -8.83 1.48 -35.33
CA LEU A 369 -10.00 0.59 -35.24
C LEU A 369 -11.27 1.13 -35.90
N GLY A 370 -11.37 2.45 -36.13
CA GLY A 370 -12.57 3.12 -36.65
C GLY A 370 -13.12 2.53 -37.96
N GLY A 371 -12.24 2.14 -38.90
CA GLY A 371 -12.64 1.61 -40.21
C GLY A 371 -13.07 0.14 -40.23
N ASN A 372 -12.90 -0.62 -39.13
CA ASN A 372 -13.07 -2.08 -39.12
C ASN A 372 -14.41 -2.54 -38.51
N GLY A 373 -15.40 -1.65 -38.39
CA GLY A 373 -16.74 -1.97 -37.87
C GLY A 373 -16.77 -2.32 -36.38
N VAL A 374 -15.74 -1.91 -35.62
CA VAL A 374 -15.64 -2.12 -34.18
C VAL A 374 -16.10 -0.87 -33.45
N THR A 375 -16.89 -1.04 -32.40
CA THR A 375 -17.39 0.07 -31.60
C THR A 375 -16.44 0.32 -30.44
N VAL A 376 -15.84 1.52 -30.36
CA VAL A 376 -14.88 1.88 -29.31
C VAL A 376 -15.60 2.68 -28.21
N LEU A 377 -15.34 2.31 -26.95
CA LEU A 377 -15.83 3.00 -25.75
C LEU A 377 -14.66 3.71 -25.06
N TYR A 378 -14.86 4.96 -24.64
CA TYR A 378 -13.84 5.83 -24.08
C TYR A 378 -14.07 6.08 -22.58
N PRO A 379 -13.00 6.27 -21.79
CA PRO A 379 -13.12 6.54 -20.37
C PRO A 379 -13.66 7.94 -20.07
N GLY A 380 -14.29 8.08 -18.90
CA GLY A 380 -14.85 9.33 -18.40
C GLY A 380 -16.20 9.69 -19.02
N ILE A 381 -16.94 8.71 -19.55
CA ILE A 381 -18.25 8.91 -20.19
C ILE A 381 -19.27 7.88 -19.65
N GLN A 382 -20.53 8.31 -19.53
CA GLN A 382 -21.68 7.44 -19.28
C GLN A 382 -22.16 6.78 -20.58
N TYR A 383 -22.25 5.45 -20.55
CA TYR A 383 -22.91 4.64 -21.57
C TYR A 383 -24.23 4.09 -21.05
N GLU A 384 -25.35 4.51 -21.63
CA GLU A 384 -26.68 4.00 -21.32
C GLU A 384 -27.01 2.84 -22.28
N PHE A 385 -27.33 1.67 -21.76
CA PHE A 385 -27.65 0.50 -22.57
C PHE A 385 -29.12 0.47 -22.95
N MET A 386 -29.38 0.19 -24.23
CA MET A 386 -30.74 0.04 -24.78
C MET A 386 -30.86 -1.21 -25.62
N LYS A 387 -32.01 -1.86 -25.59
CA LYS A 387 -32.32 -3.01 -26.44
C LYS A 387 -33.57 -2.72 -27.26
N CYS A 388 -33.40 -2.65 -28.58
CA CYS A 388 -34.46 -2.36 -29.53
C CYS A 388 -34.82 -3.62 -30.32
N ASP A 389 -36.12 -3.92 -30.43
CA ASP A 389 -36.62 -5.06 -31.23
C ASP A 389 -36.74 -4.73 -32.71
N SER A 390 -36.80 -3.44 -33.06
CA SER A 390 -37.00 -2.96 -34.43
C SER A 390 -36.08 -1.78 -34.76
N PHE A 391 -35.52 -1.81 -35.96
CA PHE A 391 -34.75 -0.69 -36.51
C PHE A 391 -35.60 0.57 -36.68
N THR A 392 -36.92 0.45 -36.87
CA THR A 392 -37.82 1.62 -36.96
C THR A 392 -37.87 2.40 -35.65
N ASP A 393 -37.95 1.71 -34.50
CA ASP A 393 -37.93 2.37 -33.18
C ASP A 393 -36.55 3.00 -32.91
N LEU A 394 -35.47 2.28 -33.26
CA LEU A 394 -34.11 2.81 -33.15
C LEU A 394 -33.92 4.10 -33.98
N LEU A 395 -34.33 4.09 -35.26
CA LEU A 395 -34.23 5.25 -36.14
C LEU A 395 -35.08 6.41 -35.62
N GLY A 396 -36.29 6.14 -35.12
CA GLY A 396 -37.14 7.16 -34.50
C GLY A 396 -36.47 7.84 -33.29
N ARG A 397 -35.78 7.06 -32.44
CA ARG A 397 -35.04 7.58 -31.28
C ARG A 397 -33.81 8.40 -31.67
N ILE A 398 -33.03 7.90 -32.62
CA ILE A 398 -31.86 8.64 -33.14
C ILE A 398 -32.33 9.96 -33.77
N ALA A 399 -33.41 9.92 -34.58
CA ALA A 399 -33.98 11.12 -35.17
C ALA A 399 -34.47 12.11 -34.10
N ALA A 400 -35.10 11.64 -33.03
CA ALA A 400 -35.54 12.50 -31.92
C ALA A 400 -34.37 13.18 -31.18
N ALA A 401 -33.16 12.58 -31.21
CA ALA A 401 -31.95 13.13 -30.63
C ALA A 401 -31.20 14.12 -31.56
N ILE A 402 -31.71 14.36 -32.77
CA ILE A 402 -31.15 15.32 -33.75
C ILE A 402 -32.00 16.60 -33.70
N SER A 403 -31.34 17.73 -33.46
CA SER A 403 -32.00 19.03 -33.36
C SER A 403 -32.40 19.55 -34.76
N SER A 404 -31.49 19.45 -35.73
CA SER A 404 -31.73 19.86 -37.13
C SER A 404 -32.93 19.14 -37.76
N ALA A 405 -33.88 19.91 -38.28
CA ALA A 405 -35.05 19.38 -38.99
C ALA A 405 -34.67 18.76 -40.34
N ASP A 406 -33.71 19.37 -41.05
CA ASP A 406 -33.26 18.92 -42.36
C ASP A 406 -32.58 17.54 -42.28
N MET A 407 -31.76 17.33 -41.25
CA MET A 407 -31.13 16.02 -40.99
C MET A 407 -32.15 14.94 -40.67
N ARG A 408 -33.19 15.27 -39.90
CA ARG A 408 -34.27 14.33 -39.60
C ARG A 408 -35.04 13.96 -40.86
N ALA A 409 -35.30 14.94 -41.74
CA ALA A 409 -35.94 14.69 -43.03
C ALA A 409 -35.06 13.79 -43.93
N LEU A 410 -33.75 14.05 -44.00
CA LEU A 410 -32.80 13.23 -44.76
C LEU A 410 -32.64 11.80 -44.22
N LEU A 411 -32.83 11.55 -42.93
CA LEU A 411 -32.87 10.18 -42.39
C LEU A 411 -34.15 9.44 -42.76
N ALA A 412 -35.28 10.16 -42.86
CA ALA A 412 -36.56 9.58 -43.22
C ALA A 412 -36.65 9.28 -44.72
N ASP A 413 -36.11 10.16 -45.57
CA ASP A 413 -36.03 10.01 -47.02
C ASP A 413 -34.59 10.25 -47.53
N PRO A 414 -33.77 9.19 -47.61
CA PRO A 414 -32.33 9.32 -47.86
C PRO A 414 -32.01 9.61 -49.33
N ALA A 415 -31.50 10.82 -49.60
CA ALA A 415 -30.93 11.21 -50.90
C ALA A 415 -29.39 11.32 -50.83
N GLU A 416 -28.66 10.65 -51.74
CA GLU A 416 -27.19 10.55 -51.68
C GLU A 416 -26.49 11.93 -51.62
N GLU A 417 -26.88 12.85 -52.51
CA GLU A 417 -26.27 14.18 -52.60
C GLU A 417 -26.57 15.02 -51.34
N GLY A 418 -27.81 14.98 -50.85
CA GLY A 418 -28.22 15.68 -49.65
C GLY A 418 -27.50 15.19 -48.40
N ILE A 419 -27.24 13.89 -48.29
CA ILE A 419 -26.45 13.31 -47.18
C ILE A 419 -24.98 13.78 -47.25
N ARG A 420 -24.38 13.86 -48.45
CA ARG A 420 -22.99 14.32 -48.60
C ARG A 420 -22.83 15.79 -48.27
N GLU A 421 -23.79 16.62 -48.65
CA GLU A 421 -23.81 18.05 -48.34
C GLU A 421 -23.99 18.27 -46.82
N ALA A 422 -24.96 17.56 -46.23
CA ALA A 422 -25.20 17.52 -44.79
C ALA A 422 -23.94 17.20 -43.96
N LEU A 423 -23.18 16.17 -44.34
CA LEU A 423 -21.98 15.78 -43.60
C LEU A 423 -20.80 16.77 -43.75
N LYS A 424 -20.84 17.63 -44.78
CA LYS A 424 -19.82 18.68 -45.01
C LYS A 424 -20.17 20.02 -44.35
N ASP A 425 -21.39 20.20 -43.87
CA ASP A 425 -21.83 21.45 -43.26
C ASP A 425 -21.18 21.65 -41.87
N ASP A 426 -20.22 22.56 -41.78
CA ASP A 426 -19.46 22.86 -40.56
C ASP A 426 -20.25 23.69 -39.53
N SER A 427 -21.44 24.19 -39.90
CA SER A 427 -22.32 24.91 -38.97
C SER A 427 -23.09 23.99 -38.02
N LEU A 428 -23.12 22.68 -38.30
CA LEU A 428 -23.83 21.70 -37.50
C LEU A 428 -23.18 21.45 -36.14
N SER A 429 -24.03 21.26 -35.15
CA SER A 429 -23.56 20.82 -33.84
C SER A 429 -22.87 19.45 -33.95
N ARG A 430 -21.84 19.24 -33.13
CA ARG A 430 -21.13 17.95 -33.05
C ARG A 430 -22.11 16.81 -32.74
N GLN A 431 -23.08 17.04 -31.86
CA GLN A 431 -24.12 16.06 -31.51
C GLN A 431 -24.94 15.64 -32.73
N ASP A 432 -25.47 16.60 -33.49
CA ASP A 432 -26.33 16.32 -34.64
C ASP A 432 -25.57 15.55 -35.73
N ARG A 433 -24.32 15.92 -36.02
CA ARG A 433 -23.46 15.18 -36.97
C ARG A 433 -23.26 13.73 -36.55
N CYS A 434 -23.01 13.48 -35.26
CA CYS A 434 -22.77 12.12 -34.76
C CYS A 434 -24.03 11.28 -34.74
N ASN A 435 -25.15 11.87 -34.31
CA ASN A 435 -26.45 11.22 -34.29
C ASN A 435 -26.94 10.90 -35.71
N PHE A 436 -26.75 11.82 -36.66
CA PHE A 436 -27.03 11.58 -38.07
C PHE A 436 -26.20 10.43 -38.63
N THR A 437 -24.88 10.42 -38.37
CA THR A 437 -23.99 9.31 -38.75
C THR A 437 -24.44 7.97 -38.15
N ALA A 438 -24.88 7.95 -36.90
CA ALA A 438 -25.44 6.75 -36.25
C ALA A 438 -26.73 6.28 -36.93
N GLY A 439 -27.60 7.22 -37.31
CA GLY A 439 -28.83 6.97 -38.07
C GLY A 439 -28.54 6.34 -39.43
N LEU A 440 -27.58 6.87 -40.18
CA LEU A 440 -27.14 6.30 -41.46
C LEU A 440 -26.56 4.88 -41.29
N LYS A 441 -25.80 4.63 -40.21
CA LYS A 441 -25.29 3.28 -39.87
C LYS A 441 -26.45 2.31 -39.60
N ALA A 442 -27.48 2.73 -38.88
CA ALA A 442 -28.69 1.93 -38.62
C ALA A 442 -29.49 1.69 -39.91
N LEU A 443 -29.70 2.72 -40.73
CA LEU A 443 -30.41 2.62 -42.01
C LEU A 443 -29.71 1.67 -42.99
N ARG A 444 -28.38 1.70 -43.04
CA ARG A 444 -27.57 0.77 -43.84
C ARG A 444 -27.79 -0.69 -43.41
N HIS A 445 -28.00 -0.96 -42.11
CA HIS A 445 -28.26 -2.30 -41.59
C HIS A 445 -29.71 -2.76 -41.79
N SER A 446 -30.66 -1.83 -41.82
CA SER A 446 -32.09 -2.15 -41.95
C SER A 446 -32.59 -2.17 -43.40
N THR A 447 -31.91 -1.50 -44.33
CA THR A 447 -32.37 -1.39 -45.72
C THR A 447 -32.21 -2.69 -46.51
N GLY A 448 -33.28 -3.08 -47.23
CA GLY A 448 -33.22 -4.16 -48.22
C GLY A 448 -32.65 -3.72 -49.58
N ASP A 449 -32.49 -2.41 -49.81
CA ASP A 449 -31.95 -1.89 -51.06
C ASP A 449 -30.41 -1.95 -51.08
N ARG A 450 -29.89 -2.84 -51.93
CA ARG A 450 -28.45 -3.03 -52.13
C ARG A 450 -27.75 -1.78 -52.65
N ARG A 451 -28.41 -0.95 -53.48
CA ARG A 451 -27.83 0.28 -54.04
C ARG A 451 -27.65 1.32 -52.94
N LEU A 452 -28.71 1.58 -52.17
CA LEU A 452 -28.65 2.49 -51.03
C LEU A 452 -27.63 2.03 -49.99
N SER A 453 -27.61 0.73 -49.64
CA SER A 453 -26.63 0.19 -48.69
C SER A 453 -25.17 0.39 -49.14
N ALA A 454 -24.89 0.19 -50.43
CA ALA A 454 -23.56 0.42 -51.01
C ALA A 454 -23.19 1.92 -51.05
N ALA A 455 -24.14 2.79 -51.39
CA ALA A 455 -23.94 4.24 -51.38
C ALA A 455 -23.64 4.75 -49.96
N LEU A 456 -24.43 4.35 -48.97
CA LEU A 456 -24.23 4.68 -47.56
C LEU A 456 -22.89 4.15 -47.04
N LYS A 457 -22.48 2.94 -47.44
CA LYS A 457 -21.15 2.40 -47.08
C LYS A 457 -20.03 3.30 -47.58
N LYS A 458 -20.12 3.79 -48.82
CA LYS A 458 -19.13 4.70 -49.40
C LYS A 458 -19.13 6.05 -48.68
N ILE A 459 -20.32 6.65 -48.48
CA ILE A 459 -20.47 7.92 -47.76
C ILE A 459 -19.88 7.83 -46.35
N LEU A 460 -20.20 6.78 -45.59
CA LEU A 460 -19.70 6.60 -44.24
C LEU A 460 -18.18 6.41 -44.20
N ALA A 461 -17.61 5.72 -45.19
CA ALA A 461 -16.15 5.59 -45.30
C ALA A 461 -15.47 6.93 -45.64
N ASP A 462 -16.09 7.75 -46.50
CA ASP A 462 -15.60 9.11 -46.80
C ASP A 462 -15.73 10.05 -45.58
N ALA A 463 -16.66 9.76 -44.66
CA ALA A 463 -16.94 10.55 -43.47
C ALA A 463 -16.17 10.08 -42.21
N ASP A 464 -15.59 8.88 -42.20
CA ASP A 464 -14.82 8.34 -41.06
C ASP A 464 -13.51 9.11 -40.79
N ASP A 465 -13.09 10.03 -41.69
CA ASP A 465 -12.01 11.01 -41.46
C ASP A 465 -12.40 12.17 -40.52
N LEU A 466 -13.67 12.25 -40.10
CA LEU A 466 -14.15 13.24 -39.14
C LEU A 466 -13.66 12.89 -37.73
N LYS A 467 -12.96 13.83 -37.07
CA LYS A 467 -12.48 13.71 -35.69
C LYS A 467 -13.60 13.19 -34.77
N ASN A 468 -13.25 12.24 -33.90
CA ASN A 468 -14.22 11.68 -32.96
C ASN A 468 -14.72 12.82 -32.03
N PRO A 469 -16.03 13.07 -31.96
CA PRO A 469 -16.63 14.12 -31.12
C PRO A 469 -16.24 14.06 -29.63
N LEU A 470 -15.79 12.89 -29.15
CA LEU A 470 -15.47 12.59 -27.76
C LEU A 470 -13.97 12.70 -27.43
N GLU A 471 -13.14 13.20 -28.34
CA GLU A 471 -11.72 13.46 -28.07
C GLU A 471 -11.53 14.54 -27.00
N ASP A 472 -12.46 15.50 -26.92
CA ASP A 472 -12.42 16.61 -25.97
C ASP A 472 -12.96 16.20 -24.59
N ALA A 473 -12.16 16.40 -23.53
CA ALA A 473 -12.52 16.04 -22.16
C ALA A 473 -13.78 16.80 -21.67
N ASP A 474 -13.98 18.05 -22.10
CA ASP A 474 -15.12 18.86 -21.70
C ASP A 474 -16.43 18.44 -22.39
N ALA A 475 -16.34 17.72 -23.52
CA ALA A 475 -17.49 17.12 -24.18
C ALA A 475 -17.96 15.86 -23.43
N ARG A 476 -17.04 15.12 -22.79
CA ARG A 476 -17.33 13.82 -22.16
C ARG A 476 -18.29 13.90 -20.97
N THR A 477 -18.33 15.04 -20.30
CA THR A 477 -19.17 15.28 -19.12
C THR A 477 -20.59 15.73 -19.47
N ARG A 478 -20.75 16.45 -20.60
CA ARG A 478 -22.01 17.04 -21.09
C ARG A 478 -22.96 16.02 -21.72
N PHE A 479 -22.40 14.97 -22.31
CA PHE A 479 -23.15 13.98 -23.06
C PHE A 479 -23.22 12.65 -22.32
N ARG A 480 -24.35 11.95 -22.47
CA ARG A 480 -24.42 10.48 -22.34
C ARG A 480 -24.42 9.86 -23.72
N ILE A 481 -23.82 8.68 -23.83
CA ILE A 481 -23.87 7.88 -25.05
C ILE A 481 -24.92 6.79 -24.85
N ASN A 482 -25.96 6.85 -25.65
CA ASN A 482 -26.93 5.77 -25.74
C ASN A 482 -26.36 4.67 -26.65
N LEU A 483 -26.15 3.49 -26.09
CA LEU A 483 -25.65 2.30 -26.76
C LEU A 483 -26.81 1.34 -27.01
N ALA A 484 -27.35 1.39 -28.22
CA ALA A 484 -28.51 0.60 -28.62
C ALA A 484 -28.11 -0.69 -29.34
N PHE A 485 -28.53 -1.82 -28.77
CA PHE A 485 -28.39 -3.16 -29.35
C PHE A 485 -29.64 -3.48 -30.18
N CYS A 486 -29.47 -3.72 -31.48
CA CYS A 486 -30.56 -3.99 -32.41
C CYS A 486 -30.07 -4.87 -33.57
N GLY A 487 -30.77 -5.98 -33.85
CA GLY A 487 -30.49 -6.84 -35.00
C GLY A 487 -29.06 -7.41 -35.06
N GLY A 488 -28.45 -7.71 -33.92
CA GLY A 488 -27.07 -8.22 -33.86
C GLY A 488 -25.97 -7.17 -34.07
N ALA A 489 -26.31 -5.88 -34.00
CA ALA A 489 -25.36 -4.77 -34.05
C ALA A 489 -25.57 -3.80 -32.88
N ALA A 490 -24.57 -2.96 -32.61
CA ALA A 490 -24.63 -1.90 -31.61
C ALA A 490 -24.45 -0.53 -32.27
N PHE A 491 -25.27 0.43 -31.86
CA PHE A 491 -25.28 1.80 -32.39
C PHE A 491 -25.10 2.80 -31.25
N GLN A 492 -24.25 3.80 -31.47
CA GLN A 492 -23.97 4.86 -30.50
C GLN A 492 -24.59 6.17 -30.97
N TYR A 493 -25.37 6.83 -30.14
CA TYR A 493 -25.82 8.20 -30.37
C TYR A 493 -25.76 9.00 -29.05
N LEU A 494 -25.55 10.31 -29.19
CA LEU A 494 -25.33 11.25 -28.11
C LEU A 494 -26.64 11.88 -27.65
N GLU A 495 -26.75 12.08 -26.35
CA GLU A 495 -27.82 12.85 -25.73
C GLU A 495 -27.24 13.77 -24.68
N GLN A 496 -27.68 15.03 -24.66
CA GLN A 496 -27.21 16.03 -23.72
C GLN A 496 -27.87 15.83 -22.36
N VAL A 497 -27.07 15.79 -21.29
CA VAL A 497 -27.56 15.51 -19.92
C VAL A 497 -27.54 16.75 -19.01
N GLY A 498 -26.83 17.82 -19.42
CA GLY A 498 -26.80 19.07 -18.67
C GLY A 498 -26.15 20.23 -19.45
N ASP A 499 -26.13 21.40 -18.82
CA ASP A 499 -25.38 22.56 -19.28
C ASP A 499 -23.89 22.44 -18.95
N SER A 500 -23.09 23.42 -19.40
CA SER A 500 -21.61 23.44 -19.36
C SER A 500 -21.03 22.83 -18.07
N PRO A 501 -19.98 21.99 -18.14
CA PRO A 501 -19.41 21.34 -16.97
C PRO A 501 -18.91 22.40 -16.00
N ALA A 502 -19.39 22.33 -14.76
CA ALA A 502 -18.72 23.00 -13.67
C ALA A 502 -17.31 22.41 -13.52
N PRO A 503 -16.30 23.23 -13.17
CA PRO A 503 -14.98 22.71 -12.87
C PRO A 503 -15.09 21.69 -11.73
N CYS A 504 -14.38 20.57 -11.88
CA CYS A 504 -14.35 19.54 -10.87
C CYS A 504 -13.79 20.10 -9.55
N ARG A 505 -14.47 19.81 -8.44
CA ARG A 505 -14.13 20.32 -7.11
C ARG A 505 -13.08 19.49 -6.41
N PHE A 506 -13.02 18.19 -6.73
CA PHE A 506 -12.17 17.22 -6.04
C PHE A 506 -11.27 16.49 -7.01
N ARG A 507 -9.99 16.39 -6.67
CA ARG A 507 -9.02 15.61 -7.43
C ARG A 507 -8.11 14.85 -6.50
N GLU A 508 -7.71 13.66 -6.90
CA GLU A 508 -6.59 12.96 -6.29
C GLU A 508 -5.28 13.75 -6.46
N LEU A 509 -4.52 13.86 -5.38
CA LEU A 509 -3.25 14.58 -5.34
C LEU A 509 -2.04 13.71 -5.71
N ASP A 510 -2.29 12.71 -6.57
CA ASP A 510 -1.29 11.84 -7.20
C ASP A 510 -0.36 12.63 -8.14
N LYS A 511 -0.78 13.84 -8.56
CA LYS A 511 0.04 14.82 -9.26
C LYS A 511 0.00 16.16 -8.52
N GLU A 512 0.88 17.06 -8.89
CA GLU A 512 0.84 18.43 -8.37
C GLU A 512 -0.42 19.13 -8.86
N PRO A 513 -1.19 19.79 -7.99
CA PRO A 513 -2.43 20.43 -8.41
C PRO A 513 -2.13 21.65 -9.29
N ASP A 514 -2.76 21.70 -10.46
CA ASP A 514 -2.55 22.76 -11.45
C ASP A 514 -3.05 24.12 -10.92
N ALA A 515 -2.23 25.17 -11.04
CA ALA A 515 -2.60 26.52 -10.60
C ALA A 515 -3.91 27.01 -11.26
N GLU A 516 -4.03 26.80 -12.58
CA GLU A 516 -5.22 27.18 -13.36
C GLU A 516 -6.49 26.47 -12.86
N TRP A 517 -6.37 25.21 -12.43
CA TRP A 517 -7.51 24.46 -11.88
C TRP A 517 -7.90 24.98 -10.50
N ILE A 518 -6.92 25.26 -9.63
CA ILE A 518 -7.14 25.84 -8.30
C ILE A 518 -7.86 27.20 -8.42
N ASP A 519 -7.40 28.06 -9.34
CA ASP A 519 -8.00 29.37 -9.59
C ASP A 519 -9.45 29.25 -10.10
N ALA A 520 -9.74 28.21 -10.88
CA ALA A 520 -11.06 27.92 -11.41
C ALA A 520 -12.06 27.36 -10.37
N LEU A 521 -11.61 26.94 -9.18
CA LEU A 521 -12.50 26.45 -8.11
C LEU A 521 -13.41 27.58 -7.62
N ALA A 522 -14.71 27.34 -7.56
CA ALA A 522 -15.69 28.34 -7.13
C ALA A 522 -15.69 28.60 -5.61
N ASP A 523 -15.41 27.57 -4.80
CA ASP A 523 -15.40 27.66 -3.34
C ASP A 523 -14.00 28.04 -2.83
N SER A 524 -13.92 29.20 -2.17
CA SER A 524 -12.67 29.74 -1.62
C SER A 524 -12.03 28.83 -0.58
N ARG A 525 -12.82 28.01 0.13
CA ARG A 525 -12.31 27.06 1.13
C ARG A 525 -11.41 26.00 0.47
N TYR A 526 -11.86 25.39 -0.63
CA TYR A 526 -11.03 24.41 -1.35
C TYR A 526 -9.85 25.06 -2.03
N ARG A 527 -10.01 26.29 -2.55
CA ARG A 527 -8.90 27.05 -3.13
C ARG A 527 -7.77 27.21 -2.11
N SER A 528 -8.06 27.80 -0.95
CA SER A 528 -7.07 27.98 0.12
C SER A 528 -6.47 26.65 0.61
N TYR A 529 -7.28 25.59 0.64
CA TYR A 529 -6.82 24.25 1.00
C TYR A 529 -5.79 23.68 0.01
N TYR A 530 -6.09 23.68 -1.29
CA TYR A 530 -5.18 23.15 -2.31
C TYR A 530 -3.96 24.05 -2.52
N GLU A 531 -4.10 25.37 -2.38
CA GLU A 531 -2.98 26.31 -2.34
C GLU A 531 -2.04 26.00 -1.17
N ARG A 532 -2.58 25.74 0.02
CA ARG A 532 -1.78 25.35 1.19
C ARG A 532 -0.99 24.06 0.92
N ILE A 533 -1.61 23.04 0.33
CA ILE A 533 -0.89 21.79 -0.01
C ILE A 533 0.25 22.06 -0.98
N ARG A 534 -0.02 22.81 -2.05
CA ARG A 534 1.01 23.16 -3.03
C ARG A 534 2.16 23.92 -2.38
N HIS A 535 1.84 24.94 -1.58
CA HIS A 535 2.83 25.75 -0.88
C HIS A 535 3.65 24.93 0.13
N ASP A 536 3.01 24.07 0.92
CA ASP A 536 3.70 23.22 1.89
C ASP A 536 4.58 22.17 1.21
N ARG A 537 4.21 21.65 0.03
CA ARG A 537 5.08 20.79 -0.79
C ARG A 537 6.34 21.52 -1.25
N GLU A 538 6.19 22.76 -1.74
CA GLU A 538 7.32 23.62 -2.15
C GLU A 538 8.24 23.93 -0.94
N ARG A 539 7.66 24.30 0.20
CA ARG A 539 8.40 24.56 1.44
C ARG A 539 9.12 23.32 1.96
N LEU A 540 8.48 22.15 1.92
CA LEU A 540 9.10 20.89 2.31
C LEU A 540 10.28 20.53 1.40
N ALA A 541 10.12 20.71 0.08
CA ALA A 541 11.20 20.48 -0.87
C ALA A 541 12.40 21.41 -0.61
N ALA A 542 12.13 22.69 -0.32
CA ALA A 542 13.16 23.65 0.08
C ALA A 542 13.87 23.25 1.38
N LEU A 543 13.12 22.76 2.38
CA LEU A 543 13.68 22.28 3.64
C LEU A 543 14.58 21.06 3.42
N LEU A 544 14.13 20.07 2.66
CA LEU A 544 14.92 18.87 2.35
C LEU A 544 16.20 19.18 1.57
N ALA A 545 16.20 20.23 0.74
CA ALA A 545 17.41 20.68 0.04
C ALA A 545 18.52 21.13 1.01
N LEU A 546 18.17 21.60 2.21
CA LEU A 546 19.15 21.95 3.25
C LEU A 546 19.86 20.73 3.85
N PHE A 547 19.22 19.56 3.83
CA PHE A 547 19.79 18.29 4.32
C PHE A 547 20.61 17.55 3.24
N ALA A 548 20.43 17.90 1.96
CA ALA A 548 21.10 17.24 0.83
C ALA A 548 22.66 17.23 0.88
N PRO A 549 23.37 18.33 1.25
CA PRO A 549 24.82 18.36 1.21
C PRO A 549 25.53 17.58 2.34
N GLN A 550 24.82 17.07 3.34
CA GLN A 550 25.42 16.38 4.51
C GLN A 550 25.46 14.84 4.40
N SER A 551 24.92 14.24 3.34
CA SER A 551 24.67 12.80 3.32
C SER A 551 25.86 11.96 2.83
N ALA A 552 26.59 11.35 3.76
CA ALA A 552 27.38 10.14 3.53
C ALA A 552 26.54 8.95 2.98
N ARG A 553 25.22 9.13 2.88
CA ARG A 553 24.18 8.16 2.48
C ARG A 553 23.70 8.26 1.03
N TYR A 554 24.32 9.08 0.17
CA TYR A 554 23.85 9.28 -1.22
C TYR A 554 23.71 7.96 -2.02
N GLY A 555 24.60 7.00 -1.79
CA GLY A 555 24.54 5.66 -2.41
C GLY A 555 23.35 4.82 -1.94
N GLU A 556 23.06 4.82 -0.63
CA GLU A 556 21.91 4.14 -0.03
C GLU A 556 20.60 4.77 -0.51
N MET A 557 20.55 6.10 -0.57
CA MET A 557 19.40 6.87 -1.06
C MET A 557 19.05 6.53 -2.52
N SER A 558 20.06 6.40 -3.39
CA SER A 558 19.86 6.02 -4.79
C SER A 558 19.27 4.61 -4.94
N THR A 559 19.66 3.70 -4.04
CA THR A 559 19.17 2.32 -4.01
C THR A 559 17.73 2.26 -3.55
N LEU A 560 17.39 2.98 -2.49
CA LEU A 560 16.03 3.11 -1.98
C LEU A 560 15.10 3.74 -3.04
N LYS A 561 15.54 4.83 -3.68
CA LYS A 561 14.78 5.52 -4.74
C LYS A 561 14.43 4.59 -5.89
N ARG A 562 15.41 3.79 -6.35
CA ARG A 562 15.18 2.77 -7.39
C ARG A 562 14.22 1.67 -6.93
N ALA A 563 14.33 1.22 -5.68
CA ALA A 563 13.46 0.17 -5.14
C ALA A 563 12.00 0.64 -5.02
N ILE A 564 11.78 1.87 -4.55
CA ILE A 564 10.45 2.49 -4.46
C ILE A 564 9.87 2.73 -5.86
N GLU A 565 10.63 3.28 -6.80
CA GLU A 565 10.11 3.55 -8.15
C GLU A 565 9.74 2.24 -8.87
N LYS A 566 10.55 1.17 -8.69
CA LYS A 566 10.19 -0.16 -9.19
C LYS A 566 8.85 -0.64 -8.61
N LYS A 567 8.64 -0.52 -7.30
CA LYS A 567 7.34 -0.87 -6.69
C LYS A 567 6.20 -0.01 -7.23
N LYS A 568 6.42 1.28 -7.48
CA LYS A 568 5.41 2.17 -8.10
C LYS A 568 5.11 1.74 -9.53
N GLU A 569 6.10 1.35 -10.31
CA GLU A 569 5.93 0.81 -11.66
C GLU A 569 5.14 -0.50 -11.66
N ASP A 570 5.48 -1.43 -10.76
CA ASP A 570 4.74 -2.70 -10.61
C ASP A 570 3.29 -2.42 -10.18
N TYR A 571 3.07 -1.49 -9.25
CA TYR A 571 1.72 -1.03 -8.87
C TYR A 571 0.95 -0.37 -10.02
N ARG A 572 1.62 0.41 -10.88
CA ARG A 572 1.00 0.98 -12.10
C ARG A 572 0.69 -0.10 -13.14
N ARG A 573 1.54 -1.13 -13.25
CA ARG A 573 1.38 -2.24 -14.20
C ARG A 573 0.22 -3.17 -13.82
N ASP A 574 0.06 -3.47 -12.53
CA ASP A 574 -1.06 -4.28 -12.02
C ASP A 574 -2.43 -3.65 -12.31
N ASN A 575 -2.48 -2.32 -12.41
CA ASN A 575 -3.70 -1.59 -12.79
C ASN A 575 -3.97 -1.59 -14.31
N SER A 576 -2.97 -1.82 -15.16
CA SER A 576 -3.09 -1.67 -16.63
C SER A 576 -3.21 -2.99 -17.39
N LEU A 577 -2.83 -4.13 -16.82
CA LEU A 577 -2.81 -5.42 -17.53
C LEU A 577 -4.05 -6.32 -17.28
N PRO A 578 -4.31 -7.29 -18.18
CA PRO A 578 -5.25 -8.39 -17.94
C PRO A 578 -4.89 -9.17 -16.66
N ALA A 579 -5.91 -9.62 -15.91
CA ALA A 579 -5.73 -10.32 -14.64
C ALA A 579 -4.90 -11.62 -14.74
N GLU A 580 -4.76 -12.18 -15.94
CA GLU A 580 -3.91 -13.37 -16.22
C GLU A 580 -2.41 -13.06 -16.09
N ALA A 581 -1.94 -11.87 -16.50
CA ALA A 581 -0.53 -11.50 -16.38
C ALA A 581 -0.11 -11.23 -14.92
N ALA A 582 -1.02 -10.73 -14.09
CA ALA A 582 -0.81 -10.55 -12.65
C ALA A 582 -0.91 -11.86 -11.85
N ALA A 583 -1.57 -12.89 -12.40
CA ALA A 583 -1.69 -14.22 -11.80
C ALA A 583 -0.56 -15.18 -12.20
N GLU A 584 0.24 -14.85 -13.23
CA GLU A 584 1.35 -15.69 -13.71
C GLU A 584 2.65 -15.59 -12.89
N GLU A 585 2.65 -14.99 -11.69
CA GLU A 585 3.69 -15.29 -10.70
C GLU A 585 3.43 -16.64 -9.99
N LYS A 586 3.69 -17.68 -10.79
CA LYS A 586 3.99 -19.11 -10.52
C LYS A 586 2.90 -19.94 -9.82
N PRO A 587 2.51 -21.02 -10.52
CA PRO A 587 2.94 -22.35 -10.09
C PRO A 587 3.79 -23.03 -11.15
N GLY A 588 4.93 -23.60 -10.72
CA GLY A 588 5.94 -24.19 -11.57
C GLY A 588 5.39 -25.28 -12.50
N GLY A 589 5.52 -25.05 -13.81
CA GLY A 589 4.98 -25.93 -14.85
C GLY A 589 5.90 -26.11 -16.05
N MET A 590 7.22 -26.11 -15.89
CA MET A 590 8.13 -26.49 -16.97
C MET A 590 9.36 -27.19 -16.42
N LYS A 591 9.32 -28.53 -16.32
CA LYS A 591 10.49 -29.43 -16.20
C LYS A 591 10.06 -30.91 -16.09
N LYS A 592 9.63 -31.52 -17.21
CA LYS A 592 9.57 -33.00 -17.31
C LYS A 592 10.64 -33.64 -18.21
N LYS A 593 11.44 -32.85 -18.94
CA LYS A 593 12.57 -33.38 -19.73
C LYS A 593 13.97 -33.05 -19.18
N LEU A 594 14.07 -32.16 -18.19
CA LEU A 594 15.33 -31.81 -17.50
C LEU A 594 15.56 -32.55 -16.17
N MET A 595 14.56 -33.32 -15.70
CA MET A 595 14.57 -33.99 -14.39
C MET A 595 15.48 -35.22 -14.32
N ALA A 596 15.80 -35.89 -15.44
CA ALA A 596 16.64 -37.10 -15.39
C ALA A 596 18.12 -36.79 -15.12
N GLY A 597 18.67 -35.75 -15.76
CA GLY A 597 20.06 -35.31 -15.52
C GLY A 597 20.23 -34.55 -14.21
N ALA A 598 19.23 -33.75 -13.80
CA ALA A 598 19.27 -33.00 -12.56
C ALA A 598 19.07 -33.89 -11.32
N ALA A 599 18.28 -34.97 -11.40
CA ALA A 599 18.11 -35.89 -10.27
C ALA A 599 19.41 -36.60 -9.89
N LEU A 600 20.26 -36.96 -10.86
CA LEU A 600 21.55 -37.59 -10.57
C LEU A 600 22.53 -36.60 -9.88
N LEU A 601 22.55 -35.34 -10.34
CA LEU A 601 23.34 -34.28 -9.72
C LEU A 601 22.81 -33.87 -8.35
N VAL A 602 21.49 -33.89 -8.15
CA VAL A 602 20.86 -33.63 -6.84
C VAL A 602 21.11 -34.79 -5.88
N ILE A 603 21.11 -36.05 -6.33
CA ILE A 603 21.46 -37.19 -5.48
C ILE A 603 22.94 -37.15 -5.08
N LEU A 604 23.85 -36.82 -6.01
CA LEU A 604 25.27 -36.62 -5.69
C LEU A 604 25.49 -35.42 -4.76
N ALA A 605 24.78 -34.32 -4.97
CA ALA A 605 24.82 -33.16 -4.08
C ALA A 605 24.22 -33.43 -2.70
N LEU A 606 23.15 -34.25 -2.61
CA LEU A 606 22.55 -34.68 -1.35
C LEU A 606 23.43 -35.69 -0.61
N LEU A 607 24.14 -36.58 -1.31
CA LEU A 607 25.14 -37.47 -0.70
C LEU A 607 26.37 -36.69 -0.22
N GLY A 608 26.82 -35.69 -0.99
CA GLY A 608 27.89 -34.77 -0.58
C GLY A 608 27.48 -33.88 0.61
N ALA A 609 26.27 -33.34 0.59
CA ALA A 609 25.70 -32.56 1.70
C ALA A 609 25.44 -33.43 2.93
N GLY A 610 25.02 -34.68 2.76
CA GLY A 610 24.87 -35.67 3.83
C GLY A 610 26.21 -36.03 4.49
N ALA A 611 27.26 -36.23 3.70
CA ALA A 611 28.62 -36.45 4.22
C ALA A 611 29.16 -35.19 4.93
N TYR A 612 28.90 -34.00 4.39
CA TYR A 612 29.32 -32.74 4.99
C TYR A 612 28.58 -32.42 6.30
N LEU A 613 27.26 -32.62 6.34
CA LEU A 613 26.43 -32.49 7.55
C LEU A 613 26.75 -33.58 8.58
N GLY A 614 27.10 -34.80 8.13
CA GLY A 614 27.62 -35.85 9.00
C GLY A 614 28.92 -35.45 9.69
N VAL A 615 29.88 -34.88 8.95
CA VAL A 615 31.15 -34.38 9.52
C VAL A 615 30.93 -33.16 10.42
N LYS A 616 30.00 -32.26 10.06
CA LYS A 616 29.64 -31.08 10.85
C LYS A 616 28.96 -31.47 12.17
N SER A 617 27.98 -32.36 12.13
CA SER A 617 27.30 -32.87 13.33
C SER A 617 28.23 -33.66 14.24
N LEU A 618 29.21 -34.40 13.69
CA LEU A 618 30.22 -35.09 14.51
C LEU A 618 31.19 -34.11 15.20
N ARG A 619 31.49 -32.97 14.56
CA ARG A 619 32.27 -31.88 15.17
C ARG A 619 31.47 -31.15 16.24
N GLU A 620 30.20 -30.88 16.01
CA GLU A 620 29.28 -30.25 16.98
C GLU A 620 29.02 -31.18 18.18
N TYR A 621 28.81 -32.48 17.96
CA TYR A 621 28.68 -33.48 19.01
C TYR A 621 29.98 -33.67 19.84
N ARG A 622 31.15 -33.59 19.20
CA ARG A 622 32.45 -33.58 19.92
C ARG A 622 32.62 -32.28 20.72
N ALA A 623 32.22 -31.13 20.19
CA ALA A 623 32.28 -29.85 20.89
C ALA A 623 31.31 -29.81 22.09
N GLU A 624 30.11 -30.38 21.96
CA GLU A 624 29.16 -30.51 23.06
C GLU A 624 29.63 -31.50 24.13
N ARG A 625 30.23 -32.64 23.76
CA ARG A 625 30.86 -33.54 24.74
C ARG A 625 32.02 -32.86 25.48
N VAL A 626 32.86 -32.09 24.79
CA VAL A 626 33.94 -31.33 25.44
C VAL A 626 33.37 -30.29 26.40
N LYS A 627 32.32 -29.54 26.01
CA LYS A 627 31.63 -28.58 26.88
C LYS A 627 30.93 -29.27 28.06
N ALA A 628 30.34 -30.45 27.87
CA ALA A 628 29.69 -31.22 28.94
C ALA A 628 30.71 -31.78 29.94
N VAL A 629 31.85 -32.29 29.45
CA VAL A 629 32.98 -32.71 30.29
C VAL A 629 33.56 -31.53 31.05
N GLU A 630 33.70 -30.37 30.41
CA GLU A 630 34.22 -29.17 31.06
C GLU A 630 33.24 -28.59 32.09
N ARG A 631 31.92 -28.63 31.83
CA ARG A 631 30.88 -28.27 32.81
C ARG A 631 30.90 -29.20 34.01
N LYS A 632 31.04 -30.51 33.79
CA LYS A 632 31.15 -31.49 34.89
C LYS A 632 32.42 -31.25 35.71
N ALA A 633 33.58 -31.06 35.07
CA ALA A 633 34.82 -30.73 35.77
C ALA A 633 34.76 -29.39 36.53
N ARG A 634 34.02 -28.41 36.00
CA ARG A 634 33.76 -27.13 36.68
C ARG A 634 32.91 -27.34 37.93
N GLN A 635 31.85 -28.14 37.84
CA GLN A 635 30.98 -28.46 38.97
C GLN A 635 31.73 -29.26 40.04
N ASP A 636 32.49 -30.27 39.64
CA ASP A 636 33.30 -31.10 40.54
C ASP A 636 34.31 -30.25 41.34
N LEU A 637 34.93 -29.22 40.73
CA LEU A 637 35.82 -28.29 41.41
C LEU A 637 35.08 -27.38 42.40
N ILE A 638 33.91 -26.88 42.04
CA ILE A 638 33.07 -26.04 42.91
C ILE A 638 32.67 -26.84 44.16
N ASP A 639 32.24 -28.08 43.97
CA ASP A 639 31.79 -28.95 45.06
C ASP A 639 32.96 -29.39 45.96
N LYS A 640 34.09 -29.80 45.35
CA LYS A 640 35.28 -30.28 46.08
C LYS A 640 35.93 -29.24 46.97
N TYR A 641 36.00 -27.99 46.51
CA TYR A 641 36.62 -26.88 47.24
C TYR A 641 35.60 -25.95 47.90
N SER A 642 34.30 -26.27 47.82
CA SER A 642 33.21 -25.43 48.34
C SER A 642 33.34 -23.97 47.90
N ILE A 643 33.63 -23.75 46.61
CA ILE A 643 33.90 -22.42 46.07
C ILE A 643 32.67 -21.53 46.25
N ARG A 644 32.81 -20.47 47.04
CA ARG A 644 31.78 -19.45 47.23
C ARG A 644 32.40 -18.06 47.04
N VAL A 645 31.63 -17.15 46.46
CA VAL A 645 32.01 -15.74 46.36
C VAL A 645 31.35 -15.00 47.51
N ARG A 646 32.12 -14.40 48.41
CA ARG A 646 31.57 -13.63 49.53
C ARG A 646 31.29 -12.19 49.09
N ASP A 647 30.29 -11.59 49.70
CA ASP A 647 29.91 -10.19 49.44
C ASP A 647 31.06 -9.19 49.64
N VAL A 648 31.93 -9.48 50.62
CA VAL A 648 33.12 -8.66 50.92
C VAL A 648 34.14 -8.73 49.78
N ASP A 649 34.28 -9.89 49.13
CA ASP A 649 35.19 -10.06 48.00
C ASP A 649 34.66 -9.31 46.76
N ILE A 650 33.33 -9.34 46.53
CA ILE A 650 32.65 -8.55 45.49
C ILE A 650 32.89 -7.06 45.74
N PHE A 651 32.70 -6.61 46.98
CA PHE A 651 32.91 -5.22 47.36
C PHE A 651 34.33 -4.74 47.07
N HIS A 652 35.35 -5.51 47.45
CA HIS A 652 36.74 -5.16 47.16
C HIS A 652 37.04 -5.17 45.66
N TYR A 653 36.50 -6.13 44.92
CA TYR A 653 36.66 -6.21 43.48
C TYR A 653 36.05 -5.00 42.77
N VAL A 654 34.81 -4.66 43.13
CA VAL A 654 34.09 -3.50 42.58
C VAL A 654 34.83 -2.21 42.85
N ASN A 655 35.33 -1.99 44.07
CA ASN A 655 36.07 -0.77 44.40
C ASN A 655 37.41 -0.68 43.68
N LYS A 656 38.05 -1.82 43.42
CA LYS A 656 39.26 -1.86 42.58
C LYS A 656 38.95 -1.51 41.13
N THR A 657 37.84 -2.01 40.57
CA THR A 657 37.35 -1.64 39.24
C THR A 657 36.99 -0.15 39.18
N ALA A 658 36.31 0.38 40.19
CA ALA A 658 35.94 1.80 40.26
C ALA A 658 37.19 2.69 40.18
N VAL A 659 38.18 2.45 41.04
CA VAL A 659 39.43 3.22 41.07
C VAL A 659 40.20 3.10 39.76
N LEU A 660 40.26 1.90 39.18
CA LEU A 660 40.99 1.66 37.92
C LEU A 660 40.38 2.40 36.72
N ASN A 661 39.08 2.71 36.77
CA ASN A 661 38.38 3.45 35.72
C ASN A 661 38.12 4.92 36.10
N GLY A 662 38.79 5.45 37.12
CA GLY A 662 38.70 6.86 37.51
C GLY A 662 37.47 7.24 38.33
N TYR A 663 36.73 6.26 38.86
CA TYR A 663 35.55 6.48 39.69
C TYR A 663 35.87 6.46 41.18
N SER A 664 35.02 7.13 41.96
CA SER A 664 35.12 7.12 43.43
C SER A 664 34.79 5.74 44.02
N PRO A 665 35.49 5.29 45.08
CA PRO A 665 35.12 4.09 45.80
C PRO A 665 33.70 4.16 46.36
N LEU A 666 32.99 3.04 46.32
CA LEU A 666 31.63 2.89 46.82
C LEU A 666 31.63 2.44 48.27
N SER A 667 30.61 2.87 49.02
CA SER A 667 30.34 2.33 50.36
C SER A 667 29.66 0.96 50.26
N PHE A 668 29.91 0.08 51.23
CA PHE A 668 29.32 -1.27 51.24
C PHE A 668 27.78 -1.24 51.30
N ARG A 669 27.22 -0.18 51.93
CA ARG A 669 25.77 -0.02 52.12
C ARG A 669 25.05 0.43 50.84
N ASP A 670 25.71 1.24 50.02
CA ASP A 670 25.10 1.82 48.81
C ASP A 670 25.12 0.85 47.62
N MET A 671 26.13 -0.03 47.58
CA MET A 671 26.37 -0.97 46.47
C MET A 671 25.23 -1.97 46.23
N ARG A 672 24.46 -2.33 47.26
CA ARG A 672 23.31 -3.25 47.13
C ARG A 672 21.99 -2.60 46.76
N ARG A 673 21.89 -1.27 46.91
CA ARG A 673 20.62 -0.54 46.75
C ARG A 673 20.46 0.05 45.36
N LYS A 674 21.55 0.43 44.70
CA LYS A 674 21.51 1.09 43.39
C LYS A 674 22.80 0.83 42.62
N ASN A 675 22.68 0.53 41.33
CA ASN A 675 23.82 0.54 40.43
C ASN A 675 24.43 1.96 40.39
N PRO A 676 25.75 2.09 40.43
CA PRO A 676 26.41 3.37 40.20
C PRO A 676 26.01 3.97 38.84
N HIS A 677 26.02 5.30 38.74
CA HIS A 677 25.64 6.03 37.53
C HIS A 677 26.51 5.73 36.30
N TRP A 678 27.67 5.08 36.49
CA TRP A 678 28.55 4.62 35.42
C TRP A 678 28.26 3.19 34.95
N ILE A 679 27.12 2.61 35.35
CA ILE A 679 26.65 1.31 34.85
C ILE A 679 25.40 1.57 34.01
N TYR A 680 25.60 1.80 32.71
CA TYR A 680 24.56 2.02 31.71
C TYR A 680 24.92 1.30 30.39
N PRO A 681 23.93 0.85 29.59
CA PRO A 681 24.20 0.09 28.37
C PRO A 681 25.14 0.84 27.42
N GLY A 682 26.15 0.14 26.91
CA GLY A 682 27.17 0.70 26.02
C GLY A 682 28.40 1.29 26.72
N ASN A 683 28.37 1.50 28.06
CA ASN A 683 29.57 1.93 28.77
C ASN A 683 30.66 0.85 28.76
N ILE A 684 31.93 1.24 28.66
CA ILE A 684 33.08 0.32 28.61
C ILE A 684 34.00 0.60 29.80
N PHE A 685 34.35 -0.44 30.56
CA PHE A 685 35.33 -0.33 31.64
C PHE A 685 36.32 -1.49 31.67
N THR A 686 37.50 -1.22 32.20
CA THR A 686 38.62 -2.16 32.34
C THR A 686 38.56 -2.83 33.71
N MET A 687 38.71 -4.14 33.74
CA MET A 687 38.68 -4.94 34.96
C MET A 687 40.07 -5.02 35.61
N PRO A 688 40.17 -5.42 36.90
CA PRO A 688 41.46 -5.61 37.58
C PRO A 688 42.40 -6.63 36.95
N ASP A 689 41.92 -7.47 36.03
CA ASP A 689 42.70 -8.44 35.24
C ASP A 689 43.11 -7.90 33.85
N GLY A 690 42.74 -6.67 33.51
CA GLY A 690 43.04 -6.00 32.24
C GLY A 690 42.03 -6.23 31.13
N GLU A 691 40.99 -7.05 31.33
CA GLU A 691 39.94 -7.26 30.33
C GLU A 691 38.96 -6.07 30.28
N THR A 692 38.50 -5.71 29.08
CA THR A 692 37.47 -4.69 28.88
C THR A 692 36.08 -5.31 28.79
N ILE A 693 35.09 -4.68 29.41
CA ILE A 693 33.68 -5.13 29.40
C ILE A 693 32.80 -4.00 28.91
N THR A 694 31.89 -4.32 27.98
CA THR A 694 30.79 -3.45 27.56
C THR A 694 29.51 -3.83 28.31
N VAL A 695 28.93 -2.88 29.02
CA VAL A 695 27.68 -3.06 29.79
C VAL A 695 26.50 -3.28 28.85
N LYS A 696 25.67 -4.29 29.12
CA LYS A 696 24.42 -4.56 28.41
C LYS A 696 23.20 -4.12 29.24
N GLU A 697 22.06 -4.02 28.58
CA GLU A 697 20.79 -3.75 29.25
C GLU A 697 20.45 -4.88 30.25
N GLY A 698 20.17 -4.49 31.50
CA GLY A 698 19.92 -5.41 32.61
C GLY A 698 21.16 -5.84 33.41
N ASP A 699 22.38 -5.50 32.98
CA ASP A 699 23.59 -5.82 33.73
C ASP A 699 23.66 -5.03 35.06
N THR A 700 24.05 -5.73 36.13
CA THR A 700 24.43 -5.09 37.39
C THR A 700 25.92 -5.24 37.65
N LEU A 701 26.51 -4.24 38.31
CA LEU A 701 27.92 -4.30 38.68
C LEU A 701 28.21 -5.46 39.64
N TRP A 702 27.21 -5.82 40.45
CA TRP A 702 27.26 -6.95 41.36
C TRP A 702 27.33 -8.28 40.61
N ASP A 703 26.46 -8.50 39.62
CA ASP A 703 26.42 -9.73 38.85
C ASP A 703 27.68 -9.89 37.98
N ILE A 704 28.12 -8.82 37.33
CA ILE A 704 29.37 -8.80 36.56
C ILE A 704 30.55 -9.20 37.46
N SER A 705 30.66 -8.59 38.64
CA SER A 705 31.77 -8.86 39.57
C SER A 705 31.69 -10.25 40.19
N HIS A 706 30.49 -10.73 40.53
CA HIS A 706 30.26 -12.07 41.06
C HIS A 706 30.66 -13.14 40.03
N HIS A 707 30.24 -13.01 38.77
CA HIS A 707 30.61 -13.94 37.71
C HIS A 707 32.12 -14.01 37.50
N ARG A 708 32.79 -12.85 37.51
CA ARG A 708 34.25 -12.79 37.34
C ARG A 708 35.01 -13.37 38.52
N LEU A 709 34.61 -13.07 39.74
CA LEU A 709 35.22 -13.67 40.95
C LEU A 709 35.04 -15.20 40.97
N MET A 710 33.88 -15.70 40.52
CA MET A 710 33.65 -17.14 40.39
C MET A 710 34.62 -17.76 39.38
N GLU A 711 34.87 -17.12 38.23
CA GLU A 711 35.85 -17.59 37.26
C GLU A 711 37.28 -17.56 37.78
N ILE A 712 37.67 -16.50 38.50
CA ILE A 712 38.98 -16.38 39.14
C ILE A 712 39.19 -17.52 40.14
N ASN A 713 38.21 -17.81 40.98
CA ASN A 713 38.25 -18.93 41.94
C ASN A 713 38.43 -20.27 41.22
N ILE A 714 37.63 -20.54 40.18
CA ILE A 714 37.73 -21.79 39.41
C ILE A 714 39.11 -21.91 38.74
N ARG A 715 39.65 -20.82 38.17
CA ARG A 715 40.99 -20.81 37.57
C ARG A 715 42.08 -21.11 38.61
N PHE A 716 41.98 -20.51 39.80
CA PHE A 716 42.92 -20.75 40.91
C PHE A 716 42.91 -22.22 41.35
N TYR A 717 41.74 -22.78 41.68
CA TYR A 717 41.66 -24.18 42.15
C TYR A 717 41.96 -25.19 41.04
N ARG A 718 41.66 -24.89 39.77
CA ARG A 718 42.06 -25.71 38.61
C ARG A 718 43.58 -25.71 38.43
N ALA A 719 44.24 -24.55 38.59
CA ALA A 719 45.70 -24.46 38.57
C ALA A 719 46.31 -25.21 39.75
N LEU A 720 45.68 -25.12 40.93
CA LEU A 720 46.10 -25.82 42.14
C LEU A 720 46.03 -27.35 41.98
N GLU A 721 44.97 -27.87 41.38
CA GLU A 721 44.86 -29.32 41.09
C GLU A 721 45.88 -29.78 40.07
N ARG A 722 46.10 -29.01 38.99
CA ARG A 722 47.12 -29.35 38.00
C ARG A 722 48.49 -29.41 38.63
N ALA A 723 48.80 -28.46 39.50
CA ALA A 723 50.10 -28.41 40.15
C ALA A 723 50.26 -29.53 41.20
N LYS A 724 49.17 -29.92 41.89
CA LYS A 724 49.14 -31.11 42.78
C LYS A 724 49.22 -32.45 42.04
N ASN A 725 48.69 -32.54 40.82
CA ASN A 725 48.66 -33.77 40.02
C ASN A 725 49.88 -33.93 39.10
N GLY A 726 50.47 -32.82 38.63
CA GLY A 726 51.65 -32.77 37.78
C GLY A 726 52.96 -33.08 38.54
N GLY A 727 53.03 -32.67 39.81
CA GLY A 727 54.00 -33.21 40.75
C GLY A 727 53.47 -34.48 41.39
N LYS A 728 53.84 -35.67 40.90
CA LYS A 728 53.59 -36.93 41.62
C LYS A 728 54.28 -36.86 43.00
N ASN A 729 53.56 -36.39 44.01
CA ASN A 729 53.97 -36.24 45.42
C ASN A 729 55.35 -35.57 45.63
N GLY A 730 55.64 -34.50 44.89
CA GLY A 730 56.84 -33.67 45.06
C GLY A 730 56.50 -32.17 45.21
N PRO A 731 57.47 -31.31 45.60
CA PRO A 731 57.22 -29.88 45.76
C PRO A 731 56.89 -29.20 44.43
N LEU A 732 55.96 -28.24 44.46
CA LEU A 732 55.55 -27.41 43.32
C LEU A 732 56.74 -26.70 42.68
N SER A 733 56.79 -26.66 41.35
CA SER A 733 57.81 -25.93 40.60
C SER A 733 57.66 -24.42 40.75
N THR A 734 58.75 -23.66 40.56
CA THR A 734 58.75 -22.19 40.67
C THR A 734 57.74 -21.54 39.72
N GLY A 735 57.57 -22.09 38.51
CA GLY A 735 56.61 -21.58 37.53
C GLY A 735 55.14 -21.82 37.91
N GLU A 736 54.83 -22.94 38.57
CA GLU A 736 53.47 -23.22 39.07
C GLU A 736 53.10 -22.33 40.26
N ILE A 737 54.08 -22.00 41.11
CA ILE A 737 53.91 -21.07 42.23
C ILE A 737 53.63 -19.66 41.69
N GLU A 738 54.41 -19.18 40.72
CA GLU A 738 54.20 -17.87 40.11
C GLU A 738 52.81 -17.77 39.44
N GLN A 739 52.34 -18.86 38.82
CA GLN A 739 51.01 -18.92 38.23
C GLN A 739 49.89 -18.87 39.30
N LEU A 740 50.07 -19.55 40.43
CA LEU A 740 49.12 -19.51 41.55
C LEU A 740 49.12 -18.14 42.25
N GLU A 741 50.29 -17.50 42.40
CA GLU A 741 50.41 -16.13 42.94
C GLU A 741 49.65 -15.12 42.07
N LYS A 742 49.74 -15.23 40.73
CA LYS A 742 48.99 -14.37 39.80
C LYS A 742 47.47 -14.55 39.91
N LEU A 743 46.99 -15.74 40.26
CA LEU A 743 45.57 -16.07 40.37
C LEU A 743 45.01 -15.89 41.80
N ALA A 744 45.86 -15.62 42.78
CA ALA A 744 45.49 -15.49 44.19
C ALA A 744 44.87 -14.12 44.50
N PHE A 745 43.59 -13.95 44.17
CA PHE A 745 42.86 -12.70 44.42
C PHE A 745 42.29 -12.58 45.85
N THR A 746 41.59 -13.61 46.34
CA THR A 746 40.90 -13.59 47.64
C THR A 746 41.86 -13.91 48.80
N ASP A 747 41.49 -13.53 50.02
CA ASP A 747 42.28 -13.88 51.21
C ASP A 747 42.34 -15.40 51.44
N GLU A 748 41.31 -16.13 51.04
CA GLU A 748 41.28 -17.58 51.06
C GLU A 748 42.32 -18.20 50.11
N HIS A 749 42.48 -17.65 48.90
CA HIS A 749 43.54 -18.07 47.98
C HIS A 749 44.93 -17.80 48.56
N LYS A 750 45.14 -16.60 49.13
CA LYS A 750 46.42 -16.21 49.73
C LYS A 750 46.78 -17.10 50.92
N ASN A 751 45.81 -17.41 51.79
CA ASN A 751 46.00 -18.31 52.92
C ASN A 751 46.28 -19.74 52.46
N THR A 752 45.54 -20.25 51.47
CA THR A 752 45.77 -21.58 50.89
C THR A 752 47.16 -21.69 50.26
N LEU A 753 47.60 -20.65 49.54
CA LEU A 753 48.93 -20.59 48.95
C LEU A 753 50.02 -20.50 50.03
N ALA A 754 49.82 -19.69 51.07
CA ALA A 754 50.74 -19.57 52.20
C ALA A 754 50.88 -20.88 52.99
N GLU A 755 49.80 -21.63 53.20
CA GLU A 755 49.85 -22.97 53.83
C GLU A 755 50.67 -23.96 53.00
N ILE A 756 50.50 -23.94 51.68
CA ILE A 756 51.26 -24.79 50.76
C ILE A 756 52.75 -24.42 50.77
N LEU A 757 53.06 -23.12 50.80
CA LEU A 757 54.44 -22.61 50.88
C LEU A 757 55.09 -22.86 52.25
N ASN A 758 54.32 -22.84 53.35
CA ASN A 758 54.82 -23.12 54.69
C ASN A 758 55.08 -24.60 54.96
N ARG A 759 54.36 -25.52 54.29
CA ARG A 759 54.71 -26.96 54.26
C ARG A 759 56.07 -27.25 53.61
N LYS A 760 56.73 -26.24 53.02
CA LYS A 760 58.07 -26.28 52.40
C LYS A 760 59.22 -25.99 53.38
N LYS A 761 58.93 -25.52 54.61
CA LYS A 761 59.92 -25.14 55.64
C LYS A 761 60.03 -26.11 56.83
N LYS A 762 59.24 -27.17 56.85
CA LYS A 762 59.41 -28.35 57.71
C LYS A 762 59.81 -29.51 56.82
#